data_AF-A0AAU9K185-F1
#
_entry.id   AF-A0AAU9K185-F1
#
_cell.length_a   1.000
_cell.length_b   1.000
_cell.length_c   1.000
_cell.angle_alpha   90.00
_cell.angle_beta   90.00
_cell.angle_gamma   90.00
#
_symmetry.space_group_name_H-M   'P 1'
#
loop_
_entity.id
_entity.type
_entity.pdbx_description
1 polymer ?
#
loop_
_entity_poly.entity_id
_entity_poly.type
_entity_poly.pdbx_seq_one_letter_code
_entity_poly.pdbx_strand_id
1 'polypeptide(L)'
;MELHHIPVAYYDEAGIWPLFSKEIIDRTPIPGATFSTFQGEIPLPPLNIRFIKHEEAYWEPKIEDAFLKPYLWIFLLHCNNFEIYKRDIKHKLRELVNAMGVQRVEWLVLYVPSLTQLGKSQHSTFAKVFEKIQKDIFSMFGLRQCVRLFSQATKSFMAIDQPSKIRDDFWADLIKSIGKGVSAGLCNRMALFLEELSILEQTKDFYKYCLTKEGLAIMYSLAGLNLHAKMCYDDLLAPPEPYLPLDFIQISMRDLQHNSEMTMQDFRNAMETGSMSELSFREYVFSRQKAQLEYIKAYVLIGELSLNLISTSMRLFRMLPNDEERKFGSVWVYQTSLKLAEYLQQNIDDIDEEEVRIDVHYSVGLLLSIARSRLERLASDRFGDFEIFTKVDLVDDFALDKSPVKIEGKTKSPQVMLSDSPTIDMPEHGGDLPLSDSSSLPENDLNPEDVLSNQFKFEDALLNMTGTLYEEFSLAKYSRISNRYRVEQGVLLNNRGFYEQAIRVLKSVSYNDWNSLDLVIQTNLFQCYIQTSKLQEAYDTAMIITKQSHCVSSAFLAKMSKWLEEISYISENFSYNSKKNSNVMLSPVKTLNEENAGTESETVRLRTGVNIEPLDVHSKIYRQDDINVISICVTNQAHTSLRLHNWKIIGCDIQIDSNQEDCILRTGQQQYMAFLASNIINPEIVFKYSCVPRRKDKKANHKAKISMFEFTHVISNEEIIPCKNNDEIN
;
A
#
# COMPACT_ATOMS: atom_id res chain seq x y z
N MET A 1 2.67 -22.92 7.45
CA MET A 1 1.41 -23.50 6.93
C MET A 1 0.47 -22.37 6.60
N GLU A 2 0.21 -22.08 5.33
CA GLU A 2 -0.75 -21.04 4.94
C GLU A 2 -2.17 -21.62 4.97
N LEU A 3 -3.06 -21.04 5.79
CA LEU A 3 -4.47 -21.42 5.77
C LEU A 3 -5.20 -20.64 4.68
N HIS A 4 -5.45 -21.30 3.56
CA HIS A 4 -6.37 -20.78 2.54
C HIS A 4 -7.82 -21.25 2.75
N HIS A 5 -8.05 -22.14 3.72
CA HIS A 5 -9.35 -22.77 3.97
C HIS A 5 -9.67 -22.77 5.46
N ILE A 6 -10.93 -22.52 5.77
CA ILE A 6 -11.49 -22.58 7.11
C ILE A 6 -11.71 -24.06 7.49
N PRO A 7 -11.04 -24.59 8.54
CA PRO A 7 -11.23 -25.97 8.96
C PRO A 7 -12.61 -26.19 9.58
N VAL A 8 -13.33 -27.19 9.06
CA VAL A 8 -14.58 -27.71 9.63
C VAL A 8 -14.38 -29.18 9.95
N ALA A 9 -14.41 -29.53 11.23
CA ALA A 9 -14.22 -30.91 11.64
C ALA A 9 -15.54 -31.67 11.56
N TYR A 10 -15.47 -32.97 11.28
CA TYR A 10 -16.63 -33.85 11.36
C TYR A 10 -16.34 -35.13 12.14
N TYR A 11 -17.36 -35.61 12.86
CA TYR A 11 -17.35 -36.87 13.58
C TYR A 11 -18.37 -37.82 12.95
N ASP A 12 -17.88 -38.95 12.43
CA ASP A 12 -18.66 -39.92 11.66
C ASP A 12 -18.43 -41.35 12.16
N GLU A 13 -19.09 -41.70 13.26
CA GLU A 13 -19.01 -43.05 13.86
C GLU A 13 -19.56 -44.15 12.92
N ALA A 14 -20.49 -43.79 12.02
CA ALA A 14 -21.14 -44.74 11.12
C ALA A 14 -20.43 -44.91 9.76
N GLY A 15 -19.38 -44.13 9.48
CA GLY A 15 -18.64 -44.19 8.22
C GLY A 15 -19.46 -43.77 6.99
N ILE A 16 -20.46 -42.90 7.17
CA ILE A 16 -21.39 -42.48 6.11
C ILE A 16 -20.95 -41.20 5.37
N TRP A 17 -20.02 -40.42 5.91
CA TRP A 17 -19.52 -39.17 5.30
C TRP A 17 -19.01 -39.38 3.87
N PRO A 18 -18.19 -40.41 3.55
CA PRO A 18 -17.68 -40.60 2.19
C PRO A 18 -18.76 -40.80 1.13
N LEU A 19 -19.98 -41.17 1.53
CA LEU A 19 -21.08 -41.43 0.60
C LEU A 19 -21.61 -40.14 -0.04
N PHE A 20 -21.53 -39.00 0.66
CA PHE A 20 -22.08 -37.72 0.18
C PHE A 20 -21.15 -36.52 0.34
N SER A 21 -19.97 -36.68 0.93
CA SER A 21 -19.03 -35.58 1.17
C SER A 21 -18.63 -34.86 -0.11
N LYS A 22 -18.47 -35.59 -1.22
CA LYS A 22 -18.15 -35.02 -2.54
C LYS A 22 -19.16 -33.94 -2.95
N GLU A 23 -20.45 -34.22 -2.79
CA GLU A 23 -21.53 -33.27 -3.11
C GLU A 23 -21.47 -32.01 -2.25
N ILE A 24 -21.03 -32.11 -1.00
CA ILE A 24 -20.87 -30.94 -0.12
C ILE A 24 -19.62 -30.15 -0.51
N ILE A 25 -18.52 -30.83 -0.82
CA ILE A 25 -17.25 -30.21 -1.23
C ILE A 25 -17.43 -29.46 -2.56
N ASP A 26 -18.15 -30.04 -3.52
CA ASP A 26 -18.46 -29.43 -4.82
C ASP A 26 -19.34 -28.16 -4.69
N ARG A 27 -19.89 -27.89 -3.50
CA ARG A 27 -20.69 -26.69 -3.17
C ARG A 27 -19.92 -25.65 -2.36
N THR A 28 -18.61 -25.82 -2.20
CA THR A 28 -17.72 -24.78 -1.68
C THR A 28 -17.25 -23.86 -2.82
N PRO A 29 -17.03 -22.55 -2.58
CA PRO A 29 -17.14 -21.82 -1.32
C PRO A 29 -18.59 -21.57 -0.85
N ILE A 30 -18.80 -21.49 0.47
CA ILE A 30 -20.14 -21.31 1.06
C ILE A 30 -20.58 -19.84 1.02
N PRO A 31 -21.70 -19.51 0.34
CA PRO A 31 -22.17 -18.14 0.22
C PRO A 31 -23.04 -17.71 1.42
N GLY A 32 -23.22 -16.39 1.56
CA GLY A 32 -24.22 -15.81 2.46
C GLY A 32 -23.86 -15.88 3.95
N ALA A 33 -22.57 -16.05 4.27
CA ALA A 33 -22.05 -15.89 5.61
C ALA A 33 -22.11 -14.41 6.03
N THR A 34 -22.32 -14.15 7.32
CA THR A 34 -22.30 -12.80 7.89
C THR A 34 -21.38 -12.75 9.11
N PHE A 35 -20.84 -11.58 9.40
CA PHE A 35 -20.00 -11.30 10.54
C PHE A 35 -20.67 -10.27 11.44
N SER A 36 -20.99 -10.66 12.66
CA SER A 36 -21.70 -9.80 13.60
C SER A 36 -20.70 -8.87 14.30
N THR A 37 -20.87 -7.57 14.11
CA THR A 37 -20.13 -6.52 14.83
C THR A 37 -21.07 -5.70 15.70
N PHE A 38 -20.51 -4.88 16.60
CA PHE A 38 -21.28 -3.89 17.36
C PHE A 38 -22.01 -2.87 16.46
N GLN A 39 -21.53 -2.67 15.23
CA GLN A 39 -22.13 -1.76 14.23
C GLN A 39 -23.20 -2.43 13.37
N GLY A 40 -23.36 -3.75 13.47
CA GLY A 40 -24.30 -4.56 12.69
C GLY A 40 -23.67 -5.78 12.05
N GLU A 41 -24.45 -6.49 11.22
CA GLU A 41 -23.99 -7.64 10.46
C GLU A 41 -23.30 -7.18 9.15
N ILE A 42 -22.05 -7.61 8.96
CA ILE A 42 -21.27 -7.40 7.73
C ILE A 42 -21.41 -8.65 6.87
N PRO A 43 -21.85 -8.57 5.60
CA PRO A 43 -21.85 -9.73 4.72
C PRO A 43 -20.40 -10.14 4.40
N LEU A 44 -20.11 -11.43 4.54
CA LEU A 44 -18.80 -12.00 4.19
C LEU A 44 -18.79 -12.50 2.74
N PRO A 45 -17.62 -12.49 2.06
CA PRO A 45 -17.46 -13.19 0.80
C PRO A 45 -17.70 -14.71 0.97
N PRO A 46 -17.89 -15.45 -0.15
CA PRO A 46 -18.03 -16.90 -0.08
C PRO A 46 -16.85 -17.55 0.65
N LEU A 47 -17.15 -18.36 1.67
CA LEU A 47 -16.14 -18.93 2.56
C LEU A 47 -15.56 -20.23 1.99
N ASN A 48 -14.24 -20.26 1.79
CA ASN A 48 -13.51 -21.48 1.43
C ASN A 48 -13.37 -22.37 2.67
N ILE A 49 -13.98 -23.55 2.65
CA ILE A 49 -14.00 -24.47 3.79
C ILE A 49 -13.31 -25.77 3.43
N ARG A 50 -12.53 -26.30 4.37
CA ARG A 50 -11.94 -27.63 4.28
C ARG A 50 -12.53 -28.51 5.37
N PHE A 51 -13.16 -29.61 4.98
CA PHE A 51 -13.63 -30.61 5.91
C PHE A 51 -12.48 -31.52 6.33
N ILE A 52 -12.31 -31.71 7.64
CA ILE A 52 -11.28 -32.58 8.22
C ILE A 52 -11.92 -33.57 9.19
N LYS A 53 -11.33 -34.75 9.32
CA LYS A 53 -11.79 -35.73 10.31
C LYS A 53 -11.50 -35.25 11.72
N HIS A 54 -12.29 -35.69 12.68
CA HIS A 54 -12.10 -35.30 14.08
C HIS A 54 -10.73 -35.64 14.66
N GLU A 55 -10.13 -36.76 14.22
CA GLU A 55 -8.82 -37.22 14.66
C GLU A 55 -7.67 -36.37 14.10
N GLU A 56 -7.93 -35.66 13.00
CA GLU A 56 -6.97 -34.77 12.32
C GLU A 56 -7.10 -33.31 12.77
N ALA A 57 -8.09 -33.01 13.61
CA ALA A 57 -8.35 -31.66 14.09
C ALA A 57 -7.26 -31.20 15.08
N TYR A 58 -6.85 -29.93 14.94
CA TYR A 58 -5.92 -29.29 15.87
C TYR A 58 -6.62 -28.98 17.21
N TRP A 59 -5.98 -29.37 18.32
CA TRP A 59 -6.56 -29.31 19.65
C TRP A 59 -5.67 -28.69 20.73
N GLU A 60 -4.51 -28.14 20.36
CA GLU A 60 -3.60 -27.62 21.35
C GLU A 60 -4.23 -26.46 22.15
N PRO A 61 -3.88 -26.33 23.44
CA PRO A 61 -4.48 -25.33 24.32
C PRO A 61 -3.95 -23.92 24.08
N LYS A 62 -2.84 -23.77 23.34
CA LYS A 62 -2.22 -22.47 23.04
C LYS A 62 -3.22 -21.53 22.38
N ILE A 63 -3.33 -20.32 22.93
CA ILE A 63 -4.29 -19.32 22.48
C ILE A 63 -3.87 -18.73 21.14
N GLU A 64 -2.57 -18.55 20.96
CA GLU A 64 -1.92 -18.03 19.76
C GLU A 64 -2.22 -18.91 18.54
N ASP A 65 -2.45 -20.21 18.75
CA ASP A 65 -2.75 -21.19 17.70
C ASP A 65 -4.24 -21.49 17.55
N ALA A 66 -5.12 -20.80 18.29
CA ALA A 66 -6.53 -21.10 18.29
C ALA A 66 -7.18 -20.95 16.89
N PHE A 67 -6.61 -20.13 15.99
CA PHE A 67 -7.07 -20.01 14.60
C PHE A 67 -6.91 -21.30 13.78
N LEU A 68 -6.05 -22.24 14.20
CA LEU A 68 -5.90 -23.56 13.58
C LEU A 68 -7.04 -24.52 13.95
N LYS A 69 -7.75 -24.26 15.05
CA LYS A 69 -8.84 -25.11 15.53
C LYS A 69 -10.03 -25.08 14.54
N PRO A 70 -10.82 -26.16 14.45
CA PRO A 70 -12.04 -26.15 13.67
C PRO A 70 -12.98 -25.01 14.09
N TYR A 71 -13.58 -24.32 13.12
CA TYR A 71 -14.55 -23.25 13.37
C TYR A 71 -15.97 -23.80 13.55
N LEU A 72 -16.23 -24.97 12.98
CA LEU A 72 -17.47 -25.71 13.15
C LEU A 72 -17.15 -27.20 13.29
N TRP A 73 -17.89 -27.85 14.17
CA TRP A 73 -17.86 -29.29 14.38
C TRP A 73 -19.16 -29.96 13.95
N ILE A 74 -19.12 -30.84 12.96
CA ILE A 74 -20.30 -31.53 12.44
C ILE A 74 -20.38 -32.95 13.02
N PHE A 75 -21.40 -33.23 13.83
CA PHE A 75 -21.73 -34.56 14.29
C PHE A 75 -22.68 -35.24 13.32
N LEU A 76 -22.22 -36.29 12.64
CA LEU A 76 -23.08 -37.10 11.79
C LEU A 76 -23.89 -38.06 12.65
N LEU A 77 -25.20 -37.83 12.70
CA LEU A 77 -26.13 -38.64 13.45
C LEU A 77 -26.85 -39.62 12.53
N HIS A 78 -26.36 -40.85 12.49
CA HIS A 78 -27.04 -41.95 11.84
C HIS A 78 -27.94 -42.70 12.82
N CYS A 79 -29.26 -42.47 12.73
CA CYS A 79 -30.19 -43.16 13.61
C CYS A 79 -31.59 -43.33 13.00
N ASN A 80 -32.06 -44.58 12.94
CA ASN A 80 -33.38 -44.92 12.39
C ASN A 80 -34.47 -45.04 13.47
N ASN A 81 -34.10 -45.08 14.75
CA ASN A 81 -35.02 -45.30 15.87
C ASN A 81 -34.68 -44.41 17.07
N PHE A 82 -35.66 -43.63 17.51
CA PHE A 82 -35.50 -42.70 18.63
C PHE A 82 -35.09 -43.37 19.96
N GLU A 83 -35.48 -44.61 20.21
CA GLU A 83 -35.10 -45.32 21.44
C GLU A 83 -33.62 -45.71 21.43
N ILE A 84 -33.06 -46.02 20.24
CA ILE A 84 -31.61 -46.24 20.08
C ILE A 84 -30.86 -44.93 20.33
N TYR A 85 -31.33 -43.81 19.78
CA TYR A 85 -30.74 -42.49 20.04
C TYR A 85 -30.67 -42.19 21.54
N LYS A 86 -31.78 -42.39 22.28
CA LYS A 86 -31.82 -42.14 23.73
C LYS A 86 -30.84 -42.99 24.53
N ARG A 87 -30.76 -44.28 24.20
CA ARG A 87 -29.97 -45.27 24.94
C ARG A 87 -28.47 -45.10 24.64
N ASP A 88 -28.13 -45.04 23.36
CA ASP A 88 -26.76 -45.29 22.90
C ASP A 88 -26.03 -44.01 22.43
N ILE A 89 -26.75 -43.00 21.93
CA ILE A 89 -26.13 -41.85 21.25
C ILE A 89 -26.24 -40.57 22.06
N LYS A 90 -27.34 -40.36 22.78
CA LYS A 90 -27.64 -39.11 23.50
C LYS A 90 -26.56 -38.73 24.52
N HIS A 91 -26.02 -39.70 25.25
CA HIS A 91 -24.98 -39.43 26.26
C HIS A 91 -23.65 -39.03 25.59
N LYS A 92 -23.25 -39.74 24.52
CA LYS A 92 -22.06 -39.40 23.71
C LYS A 92 -22.18 -38.01 23.11
N LEU A 93 -23.32 -37.69 22.51
CA LEU A 93 -23.58 -36.38 21.92
C LEU A 93 -23.47 -35.26 22.97
N ARG A 94 -24.00 -35.50 24.18
CA ARG A 94 -23.88 -34.54 25.29
C ARG A 94 -22.44 -34.32 25.72
N GLU A 95 -21.68 -35.39 25.88
CA GLU A 95 -20.26 -35.31 26.25
C GLU A 95 -19.46 -34.53 25.20
N LEU A 96 -19.66 -34.84 23.92
CA LEU A 96 -18.98 -34.18 22.81
C LEU A 96 -19.37 -32.69 22.71
N VAL A 97 -20.66 -32.36 22.80
CA VAL A 97 -21.11 -30.96 22.78
C VAL A 97 -20.55 -30.18 23.97
N ASN A 98 -20.52 -30.77 25.16
CA ASN A 98 -19.91 -30.14 26.33
C ASN A 98 -18.41 -29.89 26.12
N ALA A 99 -17.69 -30.85 25.54
CA ALA A 99 -16.28 -30.67 25.20
C ALA A 99 -16.06 -29.52 24.19
N MET A 100 -16.93 -29.42 23.17
CA MET A 100 -16.88 -28.29 22.21
C MET A 100 -17.18 -26.96 22.90
N GLY A 101 -18.14 -26.92 23.83
CA GLY A 101 -18.47 -25.73 24.61
C GLY A 101 -17.29 -25.23 25.45
N VAL A 102 -16.54 -26.14 26.09
CA VAL A 102 -15.32 -25.79 26.83
C VAL A 102 -14.25 -25.21 25.91
N GLN A 103 -14.10 -25.76 24.70
CA GLN A 103 -13.14 -25.27 23.70
C GLN A 103 -13.65 -24.05 22.90
N ARG A 104 -14.85 -23.53 23.20
CA ARG A 104 -15.54 -22.47 22.45
C ARG A 104 -15.61 -22.76 20.94
N VAL A 105 -15.86 -24.01 20.57
CA VAL A 105 -16.05 -24.45 19.18
C VAL A 105 -17.54 -24.59 18.88
N GLU A 106 -17.99 -24.01 17.78
CA GLU A 106 -19.37 -24.18 17.33
C GLU A 106 -19.64 -25.60 16.84
N TRP A 107 -20.86 -26.07 16.98
CA TRP A 107 -21.23 -27.42 16.58
C TRP A 107 -22.55 -27.49 15.81
N LEU A 108 -22.71 -28.58 15.05
CA LEU A 108 -23.88 -28.85 14.22
C LEU A 108 -24.13 -30.35 14.19
N VAL A 109 -25.37 -30.77 14.45
CA VAL A 109 -25.79 -32.16 14.29
C VAL A 109 -26.43 -32.33 12.92
N LEU A 110 -25.84 -33.17 12.08
CA LEU A 110 -26.36 -33.55 10.77
C LEU A 110 -27.05 -34.91 10.87
N TYR A 111 -28.38 -34.92 10.89
CA TYR A 111 -29.18 -36.14 10.91
C TYR A 111 -29.27 -36.78 9.53
N VAL A 112 -28.77 -38.02 9.44
CA VAL A 112 -28.74 -38.82 8.20
C VAL A 112 -29.35 -40.20 8.48
N PRO A 113 -30.67 -40.39 8.28
CA PRO A 113 -31.38 -41.59 8.70
C PRO A 113 -30.89 -42.83 7.96
N SER A 114 -31.05 -42.85 6.64
CA SER A 114 -30.58 -43.91 5.75
C SER A 114 -30.41 -43.31 4.36
N LEU A 115 -29.36 -43.76 3.67
CA LEU A 115 -28.94 -43.26 2.37
C LEU A 115 -29.30 -44.23 1.22
N THR A 116 -29.94 -45.35 1.55
CA THR A 116 -30.48 -46.33 0.59
C THR A 116 -31.93 -46.01 0.22
N GLN A 117 -32.44 -46.56 -0.86
CA GLN A 117 -33.80 -46.36 -1.34
C GLN A 117 -34.83 -46.59 -0.22
N LEU A 118 -35.57 -45.53 0.10
CA LEU A 118 -36.58 -45.53 1.15
C LEU A 118 -37.99 -45.67 0.56
N GLY A 119 -38.81 -46.49 1.22
CA GLY A 119 -40.25 -46.49 0.97
C GLY A 119 -40.89 -45.18 1.45
N LYS A 120 -41.97 -44.74 0.77
CA LYS A 120 -42.71 -43.51 1.16
C LYS A 120 -43.11 -43.47 2.64
N SER A 121 -43.47 -44.62 3.22
CA SER A 121 -43.82 -44.75 4.64
C SER A 121 -42.64 -44.49 5.59
N GLN A 122 -41.42 -44.83 5.18
CA GLN A 122 -40.22 -44.66 6.00
C GLN A 122 -39.83 -43.20 6.14
N HIS A 123 -40.01 -42.37 5.11
CA HIS A 123 -39.75 -40.92 5.21
C HIS A 123 -40.58 -40.24 6.31
N SER A 124 -41.86 -40.61 6.45
CA SER A 124 -42.70 -40.07 7.54
C SER A 124 -42.21 -40.50 8.92
N THR A 125 -41.78 -41.75 9.05
CA THR A 125 -41.19 -42.27 10.29
C THR A 125 -39.91 -41.53 10.66
N PHE A 126 -38.99 -41.34 9.71
CA PHE A 126 -37.75 -40.60 9.95
C PHE A 126 -37.97 -39.12 10.24
N ALA A 127 -38.98 -38.49 9.63
CA ALA A 127 -39.34 -37.12 9.98
C ALA A 127 -39.78 -37.02 11.46
N LYS A 128 -40.59 -37.97 11.94
CA LYS A 128 -40.99 -38.04 13.36
C LYS A 128 -39.82 -38.32 14.30
N VAL A 129 -38.87 -39.18 13.91
CA VAL A 129 -37.66 -39.44 14.68
C VAL A 129 -36.80 -38.18 14.77
N PHE A 130 -36.56 -37.51 13.63
CA PHE A 130 -35.85 -36.23 13.57
C PHE A 130 -36.48 -35.17 14.47
N GLU A 131 -37.80 -34.96 14.41
CA GLU A 131 -38.48 -33.96 15.25
C GLU A 131 -38.29 -34.23 16.75
N LYS A 132 -38.35 -35.49 17.16
CA LYS A 132 -38.10 -35.88 18.56
C LYS A 132 -36.64 -35.63 18.96
N ILE A 133 -35.68 -35.99 18.10
CA ILE A 133 -34.25 -35.74 18.34
C ILE A 133 -33.96 -34.23 18.40
N GLN A 134 -34.47 -33.46 17.44
CA GLN A 134 -34.30 -32.01 17.38
C GLN A 134 -34.87 -31.34 18.64
N LYS A 135 -36.06 -31.76 19.09
CA LYS A 135 -36.66 -31.27 20.35
C LYS A 135 -35.80 -31.63 21.57
N ASP A 136 -35.24 -32.83 21.60
CA ASP A 136 -34.36 -33.28 22.69
C ASP A 136 -33.05 -32.49 22.73
N ILE A 137 -32.40 -32.27 21.58
CA ILE A 137 -31.21 -31.43 21.44
C ILE A 137 -31.51 -29.99 21.88
N PHE A 138 -32.62 -29.41 21.40
CA PHE A 138 -33.05 -28.08 21.81
C PHE A 138 -33.30 -27.99 23.32
N SER A 139 -33.89 -29.03 23.92
CA SER A 139 -34.09 -29.08 25.38
C SER A 139 -32.78 -29.20 26.16
N MET A 140 -31.74 -29.81 25.59
CA MET A 140 -30.45 -29.98 26.25
C MET A 140 -29.57 -28.71 26.15
N PHE A 141 -29.63 -28.00 25.02
CA PHE A 141 -28.66 -26.94 24.71
C PHE A 141 -29.29 -25.58 24.36
N GLY A 142 -30.61 -25.48 24.25
CA GLY A 142 -31.34 -24.23 23.98
C GLY A 142 -31.23 -23.67 22.56
N LEU A 143 -30.34 -24.20 21.71
CA LEU A 143 -30.05 -23.70 20.37
C LEU A 143 -30.47 -24.70 19.28
N ARG A 144 -30.88 -24.19 18.11
CA ARG A 144 -31.28 -25.00 16.95
C ARG A 144 -30.08 -25.29 16.04
N GLN A 145 -29.28 -26.27 16.43
CA GLN A 145 -28.10 -26.75 15.67
C GLN A 145 -28.29 -28.19 15.17
N CYS A 146 -29.51 -28.56 14.75
CA CYS A 146 -29.79 -29.88 14.20
C CYS A 146 -30.48 -29.76 12.84
N VAL A 147 -29.82 -30.27 11.81
CA VAL A 147 -30.21 -30.22 10.40
C VAL A 147 -30.38 -31.62 9.82
N ARG A 148 -31.08 -31.71 8.69
CA ARG A 148 -31.33 -32.97 7.97
C ARG A 148 -31.20 -32.74 6.47
N LEU A 149 -30.83 -33.79 5.73
CA LEU A 149 -30.85 -33.79 4.26
C LEU A 149 -32.26 -34.13 3.77
N PHE A 150 -33.11 -33.11 3.63
CA PHE A 150 -34.54 -33.27 3.32
C PHE A 150 -35.01 -32.26 2.28
N SER A 151 -35.65 -32.73 1.21
CA SER A 151 -36.25 -31.88 0.19
C SER A 151 -37.66 -31.50 0.61
N GLN A 152 -37.91 -30.19 0.72
CA GLN A 152 -39.26 -29.68 0.99
C GLN A 152 -40.21 -29.90 -0.19
N ALA A 153 -39.67 -29.88 -1.43
CA ALA A 153 -40.45 -30.06 -2.64
C ALA A 153 -40.99 -31.49 -2.79
N THR A 154 -40.17 -32.50 -2.49
CA THR A 154 -40.57 -33.93 -2.61
C THR A 154 -41.04 -34.52 -1.29
N LYS A 155 -40.86 -33.80 -0.18
CA LYS A 155 -41.10 -34.28 1.19
C LYS A 155 -40.39 -35.60 1.50
N SER A 156 -39.18 -35.77 0.96
CA SER A 156 -38.37 -36.99 1.12
C SER A 156 -37.00 -36.67 1.68
N PHE A 157 -36.39 -37.67 2.31
CA PHE A 157 -34.97 -37.65 2.66
C PHE A 157 -34.13 -38.00 1.43
N MET A 158 -32.87 -37.55 1.45
CA MET A 158 -31.91 -37.87 0.38
C MET A 158 -31.64 -39.38 0.31
N ALA A 159 -31.56 -39.92 -0.91
CA ALA A 159 -31.16 -41.30 -1.19
C ALA A 159 -30.02 -41.28 -2.22
N ILE A 160 -28.84 -41.74 -1.84
CA ILE A 160 -27.60 -41.61 -2.63
C ILE A 160 -27.56 -42.62 -3.77
N ASP A 161 -28.25 -43.74 -3.63
CA ASP A 161 -28.39 -44.76 -4.67
C ASP A 161 -29.20 -44.28 -5.89
N GLN A 162 -29.74 -43.06 -5.86
CA GLN A 162 -30.39 -42.42 -7.00
C GLN A 162 -29.80 -41.03 -7.27
N PRO A 163 -28.55 -40.95 -7.79
CA PRO A 163 -27.87 -39.67 -8.03
C PRO A 163 -28.67 -38.70 -8.89
N SER A 164 -29.42 -39.23 -9.87
CA SER A 164 -30.30 -38.44 -10.76
C SER A 164 -31.46 -37.73 -10.06
N LYS A 165 -31.72 -38.04 -8.78
CA LYS A 165 -32.76 -37.40 -7.95
C LYS A 165 -32.21 -36.53 -6.84
N ILE A 166 -30.89 -36.42 -6.71
CA ILE A 166 -30.27 -35.50 -5.76
C ILE A 166 -30.47 -34.09 -6.31
N ARG A 167 -31.36 -33.34 -5.67
CA ARG A 167 -31.72 -31.97 -6.02
C ARG A 167 -30.98 -30.97 -5.13
N ASP A 168 -30.81 -29.75 -5.59
CA ASP A 168 -30.11 -28.71 -4.82
C ASP A 168 -30.83 -28.32 -3.52
N ASP A 169 -32.15 -28.52 -3.44
CA ASP A 169 -32.94 -28.17 -2.26
C ASP A 169 -32.67 -29.06 -1.04
N PHE A 170 -32.07 -30.25 -1.22
CA PHE A 170 -31.60 -31.07 -0.09
C PHE A 170 -30.46 -30.42 0.69
N TRP A 171 -29.65 -29.61 0.01
CA TRP A 171 -28.42 -29.04 0.55
C TRP A 171 -28.60 -27.65 1.13
N ALA A 172 -29.64 -26.92 0.70
CA ALA A 172 -29.86 -25.52 1.06
C ALA A 172 -29.83 -25.26 2.58
N ASP A 173 -30.54 -26.08 3.36
CA ASP A 173 -30.59 -25.94 4.83
C ASP A 173 -29.26 -26.31 5.50
N LEU A 174 -28.53 -27.29 4.94
CA LEU A 174 -27.22 -27.70 5.43
C LEU A 174 -26.18 -26.62 5.15
N ILE A 175 -26.03 -26.18 3.90
CA ILE A 175 -25.05 -25.16 3.50
C ILE A 175 -25.29 -23.86 4.26
N LYS A 176 -26.55 -23.44 4.41
CA LYS A 176 -26.92 -22.28 5.23
C LYS A 176 -26.53 -22.46 6.70
N SER A 177 -26.71 -23.65 7.25
CA SER A 177 -26.35 -23.93 8.65
C SER A 177 -24.85 -24.04 8.87
N ILE A 178 -24.10 -24.59 7.90
CA ILE A 178 -22.64 -24.60 7.93
C ILE A 178 -22.12 -23.16 7.86
N GLY A 179 -22.61 -22.35 6.92
CA GLY A 179 -22.24 -20.93 6.81
C GLY A 179 -22.47 -20.17 8.12
N LYS A 180 -23.65 -20.35 8.74
CA LYS A 180 -23.95 -19.74 10.05
C LYS A 180 -23.04 -20.25 11.17
N GLY A 181 -22.80 -21.55 11.23
CA GLY A 181 -21.95 -22.16 12.26
C GLY A 181 -20.50 -21.68 12.16
N VAL A 182 -19.96 -21.64 10.93
CA VAL A 182 -18.61 -21.10 10.67
C VAL A 182 -18.53 -19.61 10.99
N SER A 183 -19.51 -18.81 10.57
CA SER A 183 -19.61 -17.40 10.92
C SER A 183 -19.59 -17.16 12.43
N ALA A 184 -20.41 -17.91 13.18
CA ALA A 184 -20.45 -17.82 14.64
C ALA A 184 -19.10 -18.25 15.27
N GLY A 185 -18.48 -19.31 14.73
CA GLY A 185 -17.17 -19.78 15.17
C GLY A 185 -16.08 -18.73 14.95
N LEU A 186 -16.09 -18.05 13.80
CA LEU A 186 -15.18 -16.93 13.51
C LEU A 186 -15.38 -15.79 14.51
N CYS A 187 -16.62 -15.34 14.73
CA CYS A 187 -16.93 -14.26 15.68
C CYS A 187 -16.47 -14.60 17.10
N ASN A 188 -16.80 -15.78 17.60
CA ASN A 188 -16.44 -16.20 18.96
C ASN A 188 -14.93 -16.30 19.14
N ARG A 189 -14.21 -16.75 18.11
CA ARG A 189 -12.76 -16.88 18.18
C ARG A 189 -12.07 -15.52 18.10
N MET A 190 -12.50 -14.65 17.21
CA MET A 190 -12.01 -13.26 17.16
C MET A 190 -12.24 -12.55 18.50
N ALA A 191 -13.41 -12.73 19.12
CA ALA A 191 -13.69 -12.17 20.45
C ALA A 191 -12.70 -12.70 21.51
N LEU A 192 -12.38 -14.00 21.48
CA LEU A 192 -11.41 -14.60 22.38
C LEU A 192 -9.97 -14.07 22.16
N PHE A 193 -9.55 -13.82 20.93
CA PHE A 193 -8.27 -13.14 20.66
C PHE A 193 -8.26 -11.69 21.16
N LEU A 194 -9.36 -10.95 21.02
CA LEU A 194 -9.47 -9.58 21.52
C LEU A 194 -9.47 -9.53 23.07
N GLU A 195 -10.11 -10.50 23.73
CA GLU A 195 -10.03 -10.67 25.18
C GLU A 195 -8.57 -10.89 25.62
N GLU A 196 -7.83 -11.78 24.94
CA GLU A 196 -6.44 -12.08 25.27
C GLU A 196 -5.50 -10.87 25.02
N LEU A 197 -5.67 -10.15 23.91
CA LEU A 197 -4.89 -8.94 23.64
C LEU A 197 -5.06 -7.90 24.75
N SER A 198 -6.28 -7.73 25.29
CA SER A 198 -6.53 -6.81 26.40
C SER A 198 -5.80 -7.21 27.69
N ILE A 199 -5.58 -8.51 27.90
CA ILE A 199 -4.80 -9.03 29.03
C ILE A 199 -3.31 -8.83 28.77
N LEU A 200 -2.83 -9.13 27.56
CA LEU A 200 -1.42 -9.00 27.19
C LEU A 200 -0.92 -7.55 27.25
N GLU A 201 -1.79 -6.58 26.94
CA GLU A 201 -1.49 -5.15 27.08
C GLU A 201 -1.16 -4.75 28.54
N GLN A 202 -1.62 -5.54 29.51
CA GLN A 202 -1.32 -5.34 30.94
C GLN A 202 -0.05 -6.09 31.37
N THR A 203 0.22 -7.28 30.80
CA THR A 203 1.39 -8.11 31.17
C THR A 203 2.67 -7.69 30.47
N LYS A 204 2.58 -6.91 29.38
CA LYS A 204 3.72 -6.42 28.59
C LYS A 204 4.55 -7.51 27.91
N ASP A 205 3.97 -8.69 27.69
CA ASP A 205 4.61 -9.77 26.93
C ASP A 205 4.47 -9.51 25.43
N PHE A 206 5.45 -8.80 24.85
CA PHE A 206 5.42 -8.38 23.44
C PHE A 206 5.40 -9.56 22.46
N TYR A 207 6.15 -10.62 22.73
CA TYR A 207 6.22 -11.78 21.83
C TYR A 207 4.87 -12.49 21.71
N LYS A 208 4.19 -12.71 22.85
CA LYS A 208 2.82 -13.26 22.83
C LYS A 208 1.81 -12.31 22.23
N TYR A 209 1.97 -11.00 22.45
CA TYR A 209 1.15 -9.99 21.78
C TYR A 209 1.25 -10.12 20.26
N CYS A 210 2.48 -10.24 19.73
CA CYS A 210 2.71 -10.45 18.29
C CYS A 210 2.02 -11.72 17.76
N LEU A 211 2.25 -12.86 18.41
CA LEU A 211 1.67 -14.14 18.00
C LEU A 211 0.14 -14.14 18.05
N THR A 212 -0.44 -13.51 19.07
CA THR A 212 -1.88 -13.37 19.24
C THR A 212 -2.47 -12.45 18.18
N LYS A 213 -1.87 -11.28 17.95
CA LYS A 213 -2.32 -10.31 16.94
C LYS A 213 -2.20 -10.87 15.53
N GLU A 214 -1.13 -11.63 15.24
CA GLU A 214 -0.98 -12.36 13.97
C GLU A 214 -2.10 -13.39 13.79
N GLY A 215 -2.39 -14.20 14.81
CA GLY A 215 -3.50 -15.16 14.77
C GLY A 215 -4.85 -14.46 14.47
N LEU A 216 -5.08 -13.29 15.06
CA LEU A 216 -6.25 -12.45 14.76
C LEU A 216 -6.26 -11.96 13.31
N ALA A 217 -5.12 -11.49 12.79
CA ALA A 217 -4.98 -11.05 11.41
C ALA A 217 -5.30 -12.20 10.42
N ILE A 218 -4.82 -13.41 10.68
CA ILE A 218 -5.11 -14.60 9.89
C ILE A 218 -6.61 -14.88 9.85
N MET A 219 -7.31 -14.75 10.98
CA MET A 219 -8.76 -14.94 11.02
C MET A 219 -9.51 -13.89 10.20
N TYR A 220 -9.09 -12.63 10.23
CA TYR A 220 -9.68 -11.59 9.40
C TYR A 220 -9.45 -11.89 7.91
N SER A 221 -8.25 -12.34 7.54
CA SER A 221 -7.93 -12.76 6.16
C SER A 221 -8.79 -13.94 5.71
N LEU A 222 -8.95 -14.98 6.56
CA LEU A 222 -9.83 -16.13 6.29
C LEU A 222 -11.31 -15.75 6.11
N ALA A 223 -11.77 -14.72 6.81
CA ALA A 223 -13.10 -14.16 6.65
C ALA A 223 -13.23 -13.24 5.41
N GLY A 224 -12.14 -12.98 4.68
CA GLY A 224 -12.09 -12.03 3.57
C GLY A 224 -12.13 -10.56 3.98
N LEU A 225 -11.84 -10.26 5.25
CA LEU A 225 -11.77 -8.92 5.81
C LEU A 225 -10.32 -8.38 5.74
N ASN A 226 -9.74 -8.38 4.54
CA ASN A 226 -8.31 -8.11 4.32
C ASN A 226 -7.82 -6.77 4.88
N LEU A 227 -8.66 -5.72 4.83
CA LEU A 227 -8.31 -4.41 5.43
C LEU A 227 -8.17 -4.49 6.96
N HIS A 228 -9.01 -5.27 7.65
CA HIS A 228 -8.91 -5.47 9.10
C HIS A 228 -7.69 -6.34 9.44
N ALA A 229 -7.37 -7.32 8.59
CA ALA A 229 -6.14 -8.09 8.72
C ALA A 229 -4.89 -7.19 8.58
N LYS A 230 -4.86 -6.30 7.58
CA LYS A 230 -3.80 -5.30 7.42
C LYS A 230 -3.68 -4.38 8.65
N MET A 231 -4.80 -3.89 9.19
CA MET A 231 -4.77 -3.06 10.40
C MET A 231 -4.11 -3.77 11.58
N CYS A 232 -4.36 -5.07 11.75
CA CYS A 232 -3.68 -5.85 12.80
C CYS A 232 -2.16 -5.88 12.62
N TYR A 233 -1.68 -5.92 11.37
CA TYR A 233 -0.26 -5.83 11.05
C TYR A 233 0.30 -4.40 11.18
N ASP A 234 -0.49 -3.36 10.88
CA ASP A 234 -0.12 -1.97 11.14
C ASP A 234 0.12 -1.74 12.65
N ASP A 235 -0.76 -2.28 13.49
CA ASP A 235 -0.64 -2.23 14.96
C ASP A 235 0.62 -2.95 15.47
N LEU A 236 1.13 -3.96 14.75
CA LEU A 236 2.38 -4.64 15.10
C LEU A 236 3.62 -3.77 14.87
N LEU A 237 3.59 -2.87 13.89
CA LEU A 237 4.68 -1.91 13.64
C LEU A 237 4.63 -0.72 14.58
N ALA A 238 3.49 -0.47 15.21
CA ALA A 238 3.26 0.61 16.17
C ALA A 238 2.50 0.08 17.40
N PRO A 239 3.11 -0.84 18.17
CA PRO A 239 2.45 -1.42 19.33
C PRO A 239 2.19 -0.36 20.40
N PRO A 240 1.23 -0.58 21.32
CA PRO A 240 0.98 0.31 22.44
C PRO A 240 2.25 0.63 23.24
N GLU A 241 2.32 1.85 23.80
CA GLU A 241 3.42 2.35 24.65
C GLU A 241 3.98 1.36 25.69
N PRO A 242 3.18 0.52 26.40
CA PRO A 242 3.74 -0.43 27.37
C PRO A 242 4.76 -1.42 26.81
N TYR A 243 4.82 -1.61 25.49
CA TYR A 243 5.76 -2.51 24.82
C TYR A 243 7.05 -1.82 24.35
N LEU A 244 7.14 -0.49 24.39
CA LEU A 244 8.30 0.23 23.89
C LEU A 244 9.35 0.46 25.01
N PRO A 245 10.67 0.39 24.70
CA PRO A 245 11.26 -0.04 23.42
C PRO A 245 11.17 -1.55 23.21
N LEU A 246 11.20 -1.98 21.94
CA LEU A 246 11.16 -3.39 21.56
C LEU A 246 12.56 -4.00 21.63
N ASP A 247 12.71 -5.07 22.41
CA ASP A 247 13.97 -5.81 22.54
C ASP A 247 14.12 -6.84 21.40
N PHE A 248 14.50 -6.37 20.20
CA PHE A 248 14.89 -7.24 19.09
C PHE A 248 16.39 -7.58 19.12
N ILE A 249 16.78 -8.70 18.50
CA ILE A 249 18.20 -8.98 18.27
C ILE A 249 18.77 -7.99 17.25
N GLN A 250 20.09 -7.74 17.33
CA GLN A 250 20.78 -6.90 16.36
C GLN A 250 20.63 -7.46 14.93
N ILE A 251 20.51 -6.56 13.95
CA ILE A 251 20.47 -6.93 12.54
C ILE A 251 21.79 -7.61 12.19
N SER A 252 21.70 -8.86 11.79
CA SER A 252 22.84 -9.67 11.38
C SER A 252 23.10 -9.50 9.88
N MET A 253 24.31 -9.86 9.46
CA MET A 253 24.67 -9.99 8.05
C MET A 253 23.73 -10.91 7.27
N ARG A 254 23.21 -11.94 7.93
CA ARG A 254 22.24 -12.87 7.34
C ARG A 254 20.92 -12.15 7.01
N ASP A 255 20.45 -11.26 7.89
CA ASP A 255 19.23 -10.48 7.62
C ASP A 255 19.38 -9.60 6.37
N LEU A 256 20.58 -9.06 6.13
CA LEU A 256 20.85 -8.17 4.98
C LEU A 256 21.07 -8.93 3.66
N GLN A 257 21.50 -10.18 3.73
CA GLN A 257 21.76 -11.04 2.56
C GLN A 257 20.57 -11.94 2.20
N HIS A 258 19.69 -12.24 3.17
CA HIS A 258 18.64 -13.21 2.97
C HIS A 258 17.48 -12.61 2.19
N ASN A 259 17.37 -13.03 0.93
CA ASN A 259 16.31 -12.62 0.02
C ASN A 259 15.06 -13.52 0.07
N SER A 260 15.01 -14.51 0.98
CA SER A 260 13.88 -15.43 1.04
C SER A 260 12.79 -14.88 1.95
N GLU A 261 11.55 -14.90 1.46
CA GLU A 261 10.39 -14.51 2.25
C GLU A 261 10.26 -15.43 3.47
N MET A 262 10.22 -14.83 4.66
CA MET A 262 10.05 -15.55 5.91
C MET A 262 8.66 -16.20 5.97
N THR A 263 8.60 -17.50 6.22
CA THR A 263 7.31 -18.18 6.35
C THR A 263 6.64 -17.86 7.68
N MET A 264 5.32 -18.06 7.77
CA MET A 264 4.59 -17.92 9.05
C MET A 264 5.18 -18.81 10.15
N GLN A 265 5.68 -19.99 9.79
CA GLN A 265 6.25 -20.90 10.79
C GLN A 265 7.60 -20.38 11.28
N ASP A 266 8.43 -19.84 10.39
CA ASP A 266 9.72 -19.25 10.76
C ASP A 266 9.51 -18.03 11.65
N PHE A 267 8.54 -17.17 11.31
CA PHE A 267 8.15 -16.03 12.15
C PHE A 267 7.76 -16.46 13.55
N ARG A 268 6.84 -17.44 13.64
CA ARG A 268 6.35 -17.92 14.94
C ARG A 268 7.43 -18.56 15.77
N ASN A 269 8.27 -19.39 15.16
CA ASN A 269 9.41 -19.99 15.82
C ASN A 269 10.37 -18.91 16.34
N ALA A 270 10.71 -17.92 15.52
CA ALA A 270 11.62 -16.83 15.89
C ALA A 270 11.05 -15.93 16.99
N MET A 271 9.73 -15.74 17.03
CA MET A 271 9.04 -15.05 18.12
C MET A 271 9.03 -15.87 19.42
N GLU A 272 8.77 -17.17 19.34
CA GLU A 272 8.82 -18.06 20.52
C GLU A 272 10.25 -18.18 21.10
N THR A 273 11.28 -18.14 20.24
CA THR A 273 12.69 -18.21 20.66
C THR A 273 13.32 -16.86 20.98
N GLY A 274 12.63 -15.74 20.73
CA GLY A 274 13.19 -14.39 20.88
C GLY A 274 14.39 -14.10 19.99
N SER A 275 14.47 -14.75 18.82
CA SER A 275 15.60 -14.65 17.89
C SER A 275 15.28 -13.80 16.66
N MET A 276 14.30 -12.91 16.76
CA MET A 276 13.82 -12.07 15.65
C MET A 276 14.58 -10.74 15.60
N SER A 277 15.14 -10.38 14.45
CA SER A 277 15.71 -9.04 14.22
C SER A 277 14.60 -8.06 13.83
N GLU A 278 14.80 -6.77 14.09
CA GLU A 278 13.79 -5.75 13.72
C GLU A 278 13.55 -5.70 12.19
N LEU A 279 14.61 -5.92 11.39
CA LEU A 279 14.49 -5.96 9.93
C LEU A 279 13.62 -7.15 9.49
N SER A 280 13.96 -8.36 9.95
CA SER A 280 13.20 -9.58 9.67
C SER A 280 11.74 -9.43 10.08
N PHE A 281 11.48 -8.86 11.26
CA PHE A 281 10.12 -8.56 11.72
C PHE A 281 9.36 -7.64 10.74
N ARG A 282 9.97 -6.52 10.33
CA ARG A 282 9.35 -5.57 9.40
C ARG A 282 9.11 -6.16 8.03
N GLU A 283 10.04 -6.97 7.51
CA GLU A 283 9.88 -7.68 6.24
C GLU A 283 8.73 -8.69 6.30
N TYR A 284 8.61 -9.44 7.39
CA TYR A 284 7.48 -10.35 7.61
C TYR A 284 6.14 -9.60 7.65
N VAL A 285 6.07 -8.53 8.44
CA VAL A 285 4.84 -7.74 8.56
C VAL A 285 4.48 -7.10 7.22
N PHE A 286 5.47 -6.58 6.50
CA PHE A 286 5.31 -6.03 5.16
C PHE A 286 4.78 -7.08 4.18
N SER A 287 5.37 -8.27 4.13
CA SER A 287 4.94 -9.32 3.19
C SER A 287 3.48 -9.71 3.44
N ARG A 288 3.07 -9.79 4.73
CA ARG A 288 1.68 -10.05 5.10
C ARG A 288 0.75 -8.90 4.72
N GLN A 289 1.11 -7.64 4.98
CA GLN A 289 0.33 -6.47 4.57
C GLN A 289 0.19 -6.40 3.04
N LYS A 290 1.28 -6.61 2.30
CA LYS A 290 1.31 -6.68 0.83
C LYS A 290 0.33 -7.75 0.33
N ALA A 291 0.39 -8.97 0.87
CA ALA A 291 -0.52 -10.05 0.48
C ALA A 291 -2.01 -9.70 0.71
N GLN A 292 -2.33 -9.01 1.82
CA GLN A 292 -3.71 -8.55 2.07
C GLN A 292 -4.17 -7.50 1.05
N LEU A 293 -3.29 -6.56 0.68
CA LEU A 293 -3.57 -5.52 -0.29
C LEU A 293 -3.65 -6.06 -1.73
N GLU A 294 -2.81 -7.04 -2.06
CA GLU A 294 -2.78 -7.73 -3.34
C GLU A 294 -4.11 -8.47 -3.59
N TYR A 295 -4.64 -9.16 -2.57
CA TYR A 295 -5.93 -9.84 -2.66
C TYR A 295 -7.08 -8.89 -3.06
N ILE A 296 -7.05 -7.63 -2.60
CA ILE A 296 -8.05 -6.61 -2.92
C ILE A 296 -7.61 -5.68 -4.07
N LYS A 297 -6.51 -5.99 -4.76
CA LYS A 297 -5.93 -5.21 -5.88
C LYS A 297 -5.64 -3.74 -5.53
N ALA A 298 -5.27 -3.45 -4.28
CA ALA A 298 -4.98 -2.09 -3.82
C ALA A 298 -3.50 -1.69 -4.06
N TYR A 299 -3.07 -1.68 -5.32
CA TYR A 299 -1.65 -1.51 -5.70
C TYR A 299 -1.04 -0.17 -5.30
N VAL A 300 -1.82 0.93 -5.27
CA VAL A 300 -1.35 2.23 -4.78
C VAL A 300 -0.88 2.14 -3.33
N LEU A 301 -1.67 1.47 -2.47
CA LEU A 301 -1.31 1.25 -1.07
C LEU A 301 -0.09 0.33 -0.93
N ILE A 302 0.14 -0.60 -1.87
CA ILE A 302 1.37 -1.41 -1.89
C ILE A 302 2.58 -0.53 -2.21
N GLY A 303 2.45 0.42 -3.14
CA GLY A 303 3.47 1.43 -3.44
C GLY A 303 3.86 2.26 -2.23
N GLU A 304 2.86 2.84 -1.55
CA GLU A 304 3.07 3.61 -0.31
C GLU A 304 3.73 2.75 0.79
N LEU A 305 3.23 1.53 0.98
CA LEU A 305 3.76 0.59 1.96
C LEU A 305 5.22 0.22 1.66
N SER A 306 5.55 0.02 0.38
CA SER A 306 6.91 -0.29 -0.08
C SER A 306 7.87 0.86 0.23
N LEU A 307 7.47 2.10 -0.07
CA LEU A 307 8.27 3.29 0.24
C LEU A 307 8.46 3.46 1.76
N ASN A 308 7.43 3.16 2.56
CA ASN A 308 7.52 3.22 4.02
C ASN A 308 8.48 2.15 4.58
N LEU A 309 8.40 0.91 4.10
CA LEU A 309 9.35 -0.15 4.47
C LEU A 309 10.78 0.32 4.20
N ILE A 310 11.06 0.81 2.99
CA ILE A 310 12.42 1.21 2.62
C ILE A 310 12.90 2.40 3.43
N SER A 311 12.04 3.41 3.64
CA SER A 311 12.38 4.59 4.43
C SER A 311 12.69 4.24 5.90
N THR A 312 11.90 3.34 6.49
CA THR A 312 12.11 2.89 7.87
C THR A 312 13.33 1.99 8.00
N SER A 313 13.53 1.02 7.11
CA SER A 313 14.74 0.18 7.07
C SER A 313 16.01 1.00 6.85
N MET A 314 15.96 2.03 5.99
CA MET A 314 17.08 2.96 5.81
C MET A 314 17.48 3.68 7.10
N ARG A 315 16.56 3.91 8.05
CA ARG A 315 16.89 4.46 9.37
C ARG A 315 17.49 3.41 10.28
N LEU A 316 16.99 2.18 10.24
CA LEU A 316 17.58 1.07 10.97
C LEU A 316 19.03 0.85 10.55
N PHE A 317 19.32 0.91 9.24
CA PHE A 317 20.69 0.74 8.75
C PHE A 317 21.64 1.84 9.22
N ARG A 318 21.16 3.04 9.52
CA ARG A 318 22.01 4.11 10.09
C ARG A 318 22.52 3.78 11.50
N MET A 319 21.92 2.80 12.16
CA MET A 319 22.39 2.28 13.45
C MET A 319 23.51 1.25 13.30
N LEU A 320 23.76 0.75 12.08
CA LEU A 320 24.87 -0.15 11.78
C LEU A 320 26.20 0.61 11.67
N PRO A 321 27.35 -0.08 11.82
CA PRO A 321 28.64 0.49 11.47
C PRO A 321 28.62 1.08 10.06
N ASN A 322 29.28 2.24 9.87
CA ASN A 322 29.25 2.98 8.59
C ASN A 322 29.62 2.11 7.37
N ASP A 323 30.56 1.18 7.52
CA ASP A 323 30.98 0.27 6.44
C ASP A 323 29.89 -0.74 6.08
N GLU A 324 29.15 -1.24 7.07
CA GLU A 324 28.03 -2.17 6.89
C GLU A 324 26.79 -1.46 6.33
N GLU A 325 26.46 -0.26 6.84
CA GLU A 325 25.38 0.58 6.28
C GLU A 325 25.64 0.88 4.81
N ARG A 326 26.88 1.29 4.48
CA ARG A 326 27.29 1.61 3.12
C ARG A 326 27.18 0.42 2.19
N LYS A 327 27.73 -0.74 2.58
CA LYS A 327 27.77 -1.94 1.74
C LYS A 327 26.45 -2.69 1.77
N PHE A 328 26.14 -3.32 2.89
CA PHE A 328 25.03 -4.28 2.99
C PHE A 328 23.68 -3.57 3.09
N GLY A 329 23.60 -2.47 3.84
CA GLY A 329 22.39 -1.63 3.87
C GLY A 329 22.03 -1.09 2.49
N SER A 330 22.99 -0.58 1.72
CA SER A 330 22.70 -0.09 0.36
C SER A 330 22.39 -1.22 -0.62
N VAL A 331 23.03 -2.38 -0.51
CA VAL A 331 22.69 -3.58 -1.31
C VAL A 331 21.26 -4.01 -1.07
N TRP A 332 20.85 -4.13 0.20
CA TRP A 332 19.48 -4.50 0.56
C TRP A 332 18.48 -3.49 -0.01
N VAL A 333 18.71 -2.19 0.21
CA VAL A 333 17.78 -1.15 -0.29
C VAL A 333 17.69 -1.17 -1.81
N TYR A 334 18.81 -1.35 -2.51
CA TYR A 334 18.84 -1.48 -3.96
C TYR A 334 18.00 -2.67 -4.43
N GLN A 335 18.28 -3.87 -3.91
CA GLN A 335 17.59 -5.10 -4.31
C GLN A 335 16.10 -5.05 -4.00
N THR A 336 15.73 -4.63 -2.78
CA THR A 336 14.33 -4.55 -2.35
C THR A 336 13.56 -3.49 -3.12
N SER A 337 14.14 -2.30 -3.34
CA SER A 337 13.51 -1.25 -4.17
C SER A 337 13.25 -1.73 -5.59
N LEU A 338 14.25 -2.38 -6.21
CA LEU A 338 14.15 -2.84 -7.59
C LEU A 338 13.08 -3.94 -7.73
N LYS A 339 13.11 -4.96 -6.86
CA LYS A 339 12.10 -6.04 -6.85
C LYS A 339 10.67 -5.50 -6.65
N LEU A 340 10.49 -4.51 -5.77
CA LEU A 340 9.17 -3.92 -5.54
C LEU A 340 8.70 -3.05 -6.70
N ALA A 341 9.61 -2.32 -7.35
CA ALA A 341 9.31 -1.59 -8.59
C ALA A 341 8.90 -2.55 -9.71
N GLU A 342 9.66 -3.63 -9.93
CA GLU A 342 9.36 -4.66 -10.93
C GLU A 342 8.01 -5.32 -10.65
N TYR A 343 7.74 -5.68 -9.39
CA TYR A 343 6.46 -6.26 -8.99
C TYR A 343 5.29 -5.32 -9.29
N LEU A 344 5.37 -4.04 -8.92
CA LEU A 344 4.30 -3.06 -9.19
C LEU A 344 4.12 -2.84 -10.70
N GLN A 345 5.22 -2.79 -11.45
CA GLN A 345 5.19 -2.65 -12.91
C GLN A 345 4.48 -3.83 -13.58
N GLN A 346 4.76 -5.06 -13.15
CA GLN A 346 4.15 -6.27 -13.72
C GLN A 346 2.63 -6.34 -13.48
N ASN A 347 2.14 -5.69 -12.41
CA ASN A 347 0.73 -5.68 -12.04
C ASN A 347 -0.02 -4.43 -12.52
N ILE A 348 0.64 -3.50 -13.21
CA ILE A 348 0.03 -2.22 -13.58
C ILE A 348 -1.07 -2.38 -14.64
N ASP A 349 -0.94 -3.39 -15.48
CA ASP A 349 -1.90 -3.72 -16.54
C ASP A 349 -3.22 -4.25 -15.98
N ASP A 350 -3.23 -4.75 -14.73
CA ASP A 350 -4.43 -5.21 -14.03
C ASP A 350 -5.28 -4.07 -13.44
N ILE A 351 -4.84 -2.82 -13.58
CA ILE A 351 -5.49 -1.63 -13.02
C ILE A 351 -6.35 -0.94 -14.10
N ASP A 352 -7.67 -1.01 -13.92
CA ASP A 352 -8.65 -0.42 -14.86
C ASP A 352 -8.69 1.12 -14.79
N GLU A 353 -8.44 1.71 -13.61
CA GLU A 353 -8.58 3.16 -13.39
C GLU A 353 -7.28 3.92 -13.71
N GLU A 354 -7.34 4.88 -14.65
CA GLU A 354 -6.17 5.66 -15.11
C GLU A 354 -5.52 6.48 -13.98
N GLU A 355 -6.32 7.09 -13.10
CA GLU A 355 -5.81 7.87 -11.95
C GLU A 355 -5.01 6.97 -11.00
N VAL A 356 -5.54 5.78 -10.67
CA VAL A 356 -4.86 4.79 -9.84
C VAL A 356 -3.56 4.32 -10.51
N ARG A 357 -3.57 4.13 -11.83
CA ARG A 357 -2.38 3.74 -12.59
C ARG A 357 -1.27 4.80 -12.52
N ILE A 358 -1.63 6.08 -12.60
CA ILE A 358 -0.71 7.21 -12.46
C ILE A 358 -0.03 7.19 -11.10
N ASP A 359 -0.78 6.96 -10.02
CA ASP A 359 -0.24 6.89 -8.66
C ASP A 359 0.69 5.68 -8.45
N VAL A 360 0.39 4.55 -9.11
CA VAL A 360 1.29 3.38 -9.11
C VAL A 360 2.57 3.67 -9.90
N HIS A 361 2.49 4.23 -11.12
CA HIS A 361 3.67 4.66 -11.88
C HIS A 361 4.54 5.64 -11.08
N TYR A 362 3.93 6.54 -10.32
CA TYR A 362 4.66 7.44 -9.42
C TYR A 362 5.45 6.67 -8.35
N SER A 363 4.82 5.70 -7.70
CA SER A 363 5.47 4.84 -6.71
C SER A 363 6.62 4.02 -7.32
N VAL A 364 6.42 3.47 -8.52
CA VAL A 364 7.47 2.77 -9.29
C VAL A 364 8.65 3.69 -9.56
N GLY A 365 8.40 4.91 -10.06
CA GLY A 365 9.42 5.92 -10.29
C GLY A 365 10.22 6.26 -9.03
N LEU A 366 9.55 6.41 -7.87
CA LEU A 366 10.24 6.67 -6.61
C LEU A 366 11.11 5.49 -6.17
N LEU A 367 10.62 4.26 -6.26
CA LEU A 367 11.39 3.05 -5.92
C LEU A 367 12.63 2.90 -6.82
N LEU A 368 12.48 3.09 -8.13
CA LEU A 368 13.60 3.09 -9.07
C LEU A 368 14.61 4.20 -8.76
N SER A 369 14.14 5.38 -8.32
CA SER A 369 15.04 6.48 -7.94
C SER A 369 15.84 6.12 -6.69
N ILE A 370 15.22 5.43 -5.71
CA ILE A 370 15.91 4.97 -4.51
C ILE A 370 16.94 3.90 -4.88
N ALA A 371 16.55 2.92 -5.71
CA ALA A 371 17.46 1.90 -6.21
C ALA A 371 18.67 2.55 -6.91
N ARG A 372 18.44 3.48 -7.84
CA ARG A 372 19.50 4.18 -8.57
C ARG A 372 20.46 4.90 -7.62
N SER A 373 19.94 5.63 -6.65
CA SER A 373 20.74 6.35 -5.66
C SER A 373 21.63 5.40 -4.83
N ARG A 374 21.13 4.21 -4.48
CA ARG A 374 21.94 3.22 -3.76
C ARG A 374 22.97 2.54 -4.63
N LEU A 375 22.64 2.28 -5.89
CA LEU A 375 23.61 1.76 -6.86
C LEU A 375 24.78 2.75 -7.07
N GLU A 376 24.50 4.05 -7.17
CA GLU A 376 25.54 5.09 -7.24
C GLU A 376 26.43 5.11 -5.99
N ARG A 377 25.84 5.03 -4.79
CA ARG A 377 26.60 4.98 -3.52
C ARG A 377 27.52 3.75 -3.46
N LEU A 378 27.02 2.58 -3.89
CA LEU A 378 27.82 1.35 -3.95
C LEU A 378 28.97 1.46 -4.96
N ALA A 379 28.74 2.11 -6.08
CA ALA A 379 29.76 2.31 -7.11
C ALA A 379 30.82 3.32 -6.69
N SER A 380 30.46 4.41 -6.00
CA SER A 380 31.44 5.38 -5.49
C SER A 380 32.44 4.74 -4.53
N ASP A 381 31.98 3.81 -3.69
CA ASP A 381 32.85 3.07 -2.76
C ASP A 381 33.82 2.12 -3.49
N ARG A 382 33.44 1.58 -4.67
CA ARG A 382 34.24 0.58 -5.41
C ARG A 382 35.17 1.18 -6.47
N PHE A 383 34.72 2.21 -7.18
CA PHE A 383 35.46 2.79 -8.32
C PHE A 383 36.23 4.06 -7.96
N GLY A 384 36.02 4.62 -6.75
CA GLY A 384 36.62 5.89 -6.31
C GLY A 384 36.03 7.08 -7.06
N ASP A 385 35.61 8.12 -6.33
CA ASP A 385 34.98 9.37 -6.79
C ASP A 385 34.53 9.35 -8.26
N PHE A 386 33.38 8.70 -8.49
CA PHE A 386 32.66 8.79 -9.75
C PHE A 386 32.13 10.23 -9.89
N GLU A 387 33.02 11.16 -10.26
CA GLU A 387 32.72 12.57 -10.48
C GLU A 387 31.94 12.82 -11.78
N ILE A 388 31.10 11.86 -12.20
CA ILE A 388 30.34 11.94 -13.44
C ILE A 388 29.29 13.07 -13.36
N PHE A 389 28.92 13.50 -12.16
CA PHE A 389 27.98 14.61 -11.92
C PHE A 389 28.56 15.79 -11.12
N THR A 390 29.74 15.67 -10.50
CA THR A 390 30.26 16.67 -9.54
C THR A 390 31.29 17.65 -10.10
N LYS A 391 31.75 17.51 -11.36
CA LYS A 391 32.72 18.44 -11.95
C LYS A 391 32.14 19.74 -12.51
N VAL A 392 30.82 19.91 -12.48
CA VAL A 392 30.23 21.22 -12.70
C VAL A 392 29.78 21.72 -11.33
N ASP A 393 30.35 22.84 -10.87
CA ASP A 393 29.95 23.58 -9.65
C ASP A 393 28.52 24.15 -9.80
N LEU A 394 27.57 23.34 -10.23
CA LEU A 394 26.20 23.74 -10.44
C LEU A 394 25.46 23.67 -9.12
N VAL A 395 24.91 24.84 -8.77
CA VAL A 395 23.83 25.11 -7.82
C VAL A 395 23.13 23.83 -7.35
N ASP A 396 23.28 23.55 -6.06
CA ASP A 396 22.46 22.87 -5.03
C ASP A 396 21.20 22.03 -5.40
N ASP A 397 20.67 22.10 -6.62
CA ASP A 397 19.47 21.43 -7.15
C ASP A 397 19.72 19.99 -7.64
N PHE A 398 20.97 19.65 -7.98
CA PHE A 398 21.36 18.30 -8.45
C PHE A 398 21.83 17.36 -7.33
N ALA A 399 22.02 17.85 -6.12
CA ALA A 399 22.46 17.02 -5.01
C ALA A 399 21.46 15.87 -4.76
N LEU A 400 21.97 14.65 -4.67
CA LEU A 400 21.21 13.44 -4.26
C LEU A 400 20.41 13.66 -2.96
N ASP A 401 20.85 14.61 -2.14
CA ASP A 401 20.19 15.06 -0.92
C ASP A 401 18.88 15.86 -1.13
N LYS A 402 18.53 16.22 -2.37
CA LYS A 402 17.24 16.82 -2.77
C LYS A 402 16.48 15.97 -3.79
N SER A 403 16.73 14.65 -3.82
CA SER A 403 15.84 13.70 -4.50
C SER A 403 14.37 13.95 -4.08
N PRO A 404 13.37 13.76 -4.99
CA PRO A 404 11.94 13.86 -4.64
C PRO A 404 11.59 13.12 -3.34
N VAL A 405 12.28 12.01 -3.08
CA VAL A 405 12.20 11.17 -1.87
C VAL A 405 12.47 11.95 -0.56
N LYS A 406 13.37 12.94 -0.54
CA LYS A 406 13.67 13.76 0.66
C LYS A 406 12.78 15.00 0.77
N ILE A 407 12.26 15.52 -0.34
CA ILE A 407 11.37 16.68 -0.36
C ILE A 407 9.97 16.26 0.12
N GLU A 408 9.50 15.10 -0.29
CA GLU A 408 8.19 14.56 0.12
C GLU A 408 8.28 13.65 1.37
N GLY A 409 9.41 12.98 1.60
CA GLY A 409 9.63 12.14 2.79
C GLY A 409 9.79 12.90 4.13
N LYS A 410 9.74 14.24 4.12
CA LYS A 410 9.72 15.07 5.35
C LYS A 410 8.34 15.15 6.01
N THR A 411 7.26 14.67 5.36
CA THR A 411 5.97 14.53 6.04
C THR A 411 5.91 13.22 6.82
N LYS A 412 6.03 13.36 8.16
CA LYS A 412 5.77 12.39 9.24
C LYS A 412 6.89 11.39 9.53
N SER A 413 7.70 11.69 10.55
CA SER A 413 8.37 10.70 11.39
C SER A 413 8.89 11.26 12.73
N PRO A 414 8.89 10.48 13.83
CA PRO A 414 9.18 10.94 15.20
C PRO A 414 10.68 10.93 15.53
N GLN A 415 11.13 11.87 16.37
CA GLN A 415 12.52 11.98 16.84
C GLN A 415 12.68 11.31 18.22
N VAL A 416 13.61 10.35 18.35
CA VAL A 416 14.17 9.94 19.65
C VAL A 416 15.68 9.77 19.51
N MET A 417 16.40 10.31 20.50
CA MET A 417 17.86 10.36 20.60
C MET A 417 18.43 9.10 21.25
N LEU A 418 19.60 8.64 20.80
CA LEU A 418 20.35 7.54 21.40
C LEU A 418 21.83 7.93 21.58
N SER A 419 22.46 7.35 22.60
CA SER A 419 23.87 7.52 23.00
C SER A 419 24.57 6.18 23.21
N ASP A 420 25.87 6.17 22.90
CA ASP A 420 26.75 5.05 22.53
C ASP A 420 27.28 4.13 23.64
N SER A 421 27.73 2.90 23.28
CA SER A 421 29.05 2.26 23.58
C SER A 421 29.02 0.70 23.41
N PRO A 422 30.14 -0.08 23.44
CA PRO A 422 30.63 -0.84 22.27
C PRO A 422 30.86 -2.36 22.47
N THR A 423 31.22 -3.01 21.36
CA THR A 423 31.26 -4.44 20.97
C THR A 423 32.51 -5.26 21.37
N ILE A 424 32.38 -6.61 21.34
CA ILE A 424 33.47 -7.62 21.34
C ILE A 424 33.16 -8.69 20.27
N ASP A 425 34.11 -8.97 19.38
CA ASP A 425 34.04 -9.92 18.24
C ASP A 425 34.63 -11.30 18.55
N MET A 426 34.20 -12.34 17.79
CA MET A 426 34.97 -13.52 17.32
C MET A 426 34.08 -14.39 16.37
N PRO A 427 34.62 -15.31 15.52
CA PRO A 427 34.59 -15.21 14.04
C PRO A 427 33.89 -16.37 13.28
N GLU A 428 33.79 -16.16 11.96
CA GLU A 428 33.14 -16.93 10.88
C GLU A 428 33.90 -18.16 10.35
N HIS A 429 33.16 -19.07 9.68
CA HIS A 429 33.48 -19.83 8.43
C HIS A 429 32.18 -20.53 7.98
N GLY A 430 31.71 -20.63 6.74
CA GLY A 430 32.25 -20.43 5.38
C GLY A 430 31.87 -21.65 4.51
N GLY A 431 31.25 -21.48 3.33
CA GLY A 431 31.25 -22.52 2.28
C GLY A 431 30.00 -22.67 1.40
N ASP A 432 30.11 -22.15 0.17
CA ASP A 432 29.20 -22.23 -0.99
C ASP A 432 29.19 -23.58 -1.74
N LEU A 433 28.20 -23.79 -2.63
CA LEU A 433 28.33 -24.09 -4.11
C LEU A 433 27.08 -24.81 -4.74
N PRO A 434 26.87 -24.77 -6.09
CA PRO A 434 25.65 -24.20 -6.70
C PRO A 434 25.02 -25.05 -7.86
N LEU A 435 24.15 -24.38 -8.65
CA LEU A 435 23.75 -24.61 -10.08
C LEU A 435 22.55 -25.56 -10.31
N SER A 436 21.58 -25.34 -11.22
CA SER A 436 21.42 -24.43 -12.39
C SER A 436 20.00 -24.48 -13.00
N ASP A 437 19.50 -23.32 -13.45
CA ASP A 437 18.83 -22.87 -14.69
C ASP A 437 17.80 -23.69 -15.50
N SER A 438 16.69 -23.01 -15.87
CA SER A 438 16.36 -22.73 -17.29
C SER A 438 15.27 -21.64 -17.53
N SER A 439 15.69 -20.55 -18.20
CA SER A 439 15.01 -19.64 -19.17
C SER A 439 13.65 -18.95 -18.88
N SER A 440 13.73 -17.63 -18.64
CA SER A 440 12.78 -16.59 -19.11
C SER A 440 13.59 -15.33 -19.47
N LEU A 441 12.99 -14.18 -19.84
CA LEU A 441 13.69 -12.88 -20.07
C LEU A 441 14.95 -12.77 -19.19
N PRO A 442 16.14 -12.32 -19.67
CA PRO A 442 17.39 -12.50 -18.93
C PRO A 442 17.13 -12.10 -17.49
N GLU A 443 17.05 -13.10 -16.60
CA GLU A 443 16.90 -12.85 -15.17
C GLU A 443 18.01 -11.88 -14.89
N ASN A 444 17.63 -10.63 -14.58
CA ASN A 444 18.58 -9.55 -14.55
C ASN A 444 19.62 -9.97 -13.53
N ASP A 445 20.80 -10.30 -14.06
CA ASP A 445 22.12 -10.38 -13.44
C ASP A 445 22.53 -9.01 -12.87
N LEU A 446 21.58 -8.33 -12.26
CA LEU A 446 21.81 -7.22 -11.36
C LEU A 446 22.00 -7.76 -9.95
N ASN A 447 22.66 -8.92 -9.84
CA ASN A 447 23.43 -9.19 -8.65
C ASN A 447 24.37 -7.98 -8.48
N PRO A 448 24.22 -7.19 -7.41
CA PRO A 448 25.01 -5.99 -7.23
C PRO A 448 26.51 -6.29 -7.32
N GLU A 449 26.93 -7.49 -6.89
CA GLU A 449 28.33 -7.90 -6.99
C GLU A 449 28.82 -8.02 -8.44
N ASP A 450 28.00 -8.57 -9.33
CA ASP A 450 28.30 -8.73 -10.76
C ASP A 450 28.27 -7.39 -11.51
N VAL A 451 27.32 -6.52 -11.18
CA VAL A 451 27.23 -5.16 -11.75
C VAL A 451 28.41 -4.33 -11.32
N LEU A 452 28.74 -4.36 -10.04
CA LEU A 452 29.85 -3.61 -9.48
C LEU A 452 31.19 -4.21 -9.92
N SER A 453 31.25 -5.47 -10.40
CA SER A 453 32.51 -6.08 -10.85
C SER A 453 33.05 -5.49 -12.15
N ASN A 454 32.20 -4.78 -12.91
CA ASN A 454 32.55 -4.24 -14.21
C ASN A 454 31.95 -2.85 -14.41
N GLN A 455 32.80 -1.83 -14.56
CA GLN A 455 32.39 -0.44 -14.77
C GLN A 455 31.38 -0.28 -15.92
N PHE A 456 31.58 -1.01 -17.02
CA PHE A 456 30.67 -0.94 -18.16
C PHE A 456 29.26 -1.45 -17.81
N LYS A 457 29.16 -2.55 -17.05
CA LYS A 457 27.87 -3.09 -16.57
C LYS A 457 27.17 -2.13 -15.62
N PHE A 458 27.91 -1.45 -14.75
CA PHE A 458 27.36 -0.42 -13.86
C PHE A 458 26.78 0.76 -14.65
N GLU A 459 27.53 1.29 -15.61
CA GLU A 459 27.02 2.39 -16.43
C GLU A 459 25.82 1.96 -17.30
N ASP A 460 25.74 0.69 -17.71
CA ASP A 460 24.58 0.13 -18.44
C ASP A 460 23.36 0.11 -17.52
N ALA A 461 23.53 -0.38 -16.29
CA ALA A 461 22.47 -0.40 -15.30
C ALA A 461 21.95 1.01 -15.00
N LEU A 462 22.85 2.00 -14.81
CA LEU A 462 22.44 3.40 -14.62
C LEU A 462 21.70 3.98 -15.82
N LEU A 463 22.18 3.72 -17.04
CA LEU A 463 21.53 4.22 -18.25
C LEU A 463 20.13 3.63 -18.40
N ASN A 464 19.98 2.32 -18.17
CA ASN A 464 18.70 1.62 -18.22
C ASN A 464 17.74 2.16 -17.15
N MET A 465 18.16 2.22 -15.87
CA MET A 465 17.33 2.72 -14.78
C MET A 465 16.90 4.18 -15.00
N THR A 466 17.81 5.03 -15.50
CA THR A 466 17.51 6.43 -15.81
C THR A 466 16.50 6.55 -16.97
N GLY A 467 16.61 5.67 -17.97
CA GLY A 467 15.62 5.56 -19.04
C GLY A 467 14.24 5.15 -18.51
N THR A 468 14.17 4.10 -17.70
CA THR A 468 12.93 3.65 -17.05
C THR A 468 12.32 4.75 -16.18
N LEU A 469 13.13 5.46 -15.39
CA LEU A 469 12.67 6.60 -14.58
C LEU A 469 12.00 7.70 -15.43
N TYR A 470 12.59 8.04 -16.57
CA TYR A 470 11.98 8.98 -17.51
C TYR A 470 10.60 8.50 -17.99
N GLU A 471 10.49 7.22 -18.37
CA GLU A 471 9.25 6.61 -18.83
C GLU A 471 8.18 6.63 -17.73
N GLU A 472 8.51 6.13 -16.54
CA GLU A 472 7.60 6.02 -15.41
C GLU A 472 7.07 7.38 -14.93
N PHE A 473 7.94 8.38 -14.74
CA PHE A 473 7.48 9.73 -14.37
C PHE A 473 6.72 10.44 -15.50
N SER A 474 6.99 10.10 -16.76
CA SER A 474 6.21 10.62 -17.90
C SER A 474 4.81 10.02 -17.91
N LEU A 475 4.69 8.71 -17.70
CA LEU A 475 3.42 8.00 -17.59
C LEU A 475 2.59 8.51 -16.40
N ALA A 476 3.26 8.78 -15.28
CA ALA A 476 2.64 9.40 -14.11
C ALA A 476 2.31 10.91 -14.28
N LYS A 477 2.53 11.50 -15.47
CA LYS A 477 2.26 12.92 -15.78
C LYS A 477 3.08 13.93 -14.92
N TYR A 478 4.19 13.49 -14.31
CA TYR A 478 5.14 14.35 -13.61
C TYR A 478 6.21 14.87 -14.58
N SER A 479 5.79 15.67 -15.56
CA SER A 479 6.65 16.19 -16.65
C SER A 479 7.93 16.85 -16.15
N ARG A 480 7.86 17.51 -15.00
CA ARG A 480 9.01 18.17 -14.35
C ARG A 480 10.09 17.17 -13.94
N ILE A 481 9.69 16.06 -13.33
CA ILE A 481 10.59 15.02 -12.83
C ILE A 481 11.07 14.15 -14.00
N SER A 482 10.18 13.82 -14.94
CA SER A 482 10.57 13.03 -16.10
C SER A 482 11.60 13.76 -16.97
N ASN A 483 11.42 15.06 -17.20
CA ASN A 483 12.39 15.87 -17.93
C ASN A 483 13.78 15.86 -17.25
N ARG A 484 13.87 15.86 -15.92
CA ARG A 484 15.14 15.70 -15.21
C ARG A 484 15.83 14.38 -15.58
N TYR A 485 15.14 13.26 -15.48
CA TYR A 485 15.74 11.96 -15.82
C TYR A 485 16.06 11.83 -17.31
N ARG A 486 15.30 12.49 -18.18
CA ARG A 486 15.64 12.59 -19.61
C ARG A 486 16.96 13.32 -19.84
N VAL A 487 17.21 14.40 -19.10
CA VAL A 487 18.50 15.12 -19.13
C VAL A 487 19.62 14.20 -18.65
N GLU A 488 19.43 13.55 -17.51
CA GLU A 488 20.42 12.61 -16.96
C GLU A 488 20.73 11.47 -17.94
N GLN A 489 19.73 10.93 -18.64
CA GLN A 489 19.91 9.92 -19.68
C GLN A 489 20.80 10.46 -20.82
N GLY A 490 20.54 11.69 -21.28
CA GLY A 490 21.36 12.36 -22.28
C GLY A 490 22.81 12.57 -21.83
N VAL A 491 23.03 12.91 -20.56
CA VAL A 491 24.36 13.05 -19.96
C VAL A 491 25.08 11.70 -19.92
N LEU A 492 24.43 10.62 -19.48
CA LEU A 492 25.01 9.27 -19.46
C LEU A 492 25.39 8.78 -20.87
N LEU A 493 24.55 9.05 -21.87
CA LEU A 493 24.84 8.75 -23.28
C LEU A 493 26.06 9.53 -23.79
N ASN A 494 26.17 10.82 -23.45
CA ASN A 494 27.34 11.65 -23.80
C ASN A 494 28.63 11.08 -23.20
N ASN A 495 28.61 10.72 -21.91
CA ASN A 495 29.77 10.18 -21.21
C ASN A 495 30.27 8.85 -21.79
N ARG A 496 29.35 8.05 -22.36
CA ARG A 496 29.64 6.78 -23.03
C ARG A 496 30.07 6.91 -24.49
N GLY A 497 30.09 8.13 -25.02
CA GLY A 497 30.43 8.40 -26.42
C GLY A 497 29.30 8.18 -27.42
N PHE A 498 28.06 7.97 -26.96
CA PHE A 498 26.87 7.88 -27.82
C PHE A 498 26.32 9.26 -28.21
N TYR A 499 27.18 10.13 -28.74
CA TYR A 499 26.92 11.56 -28.91
C TYR A 499 25.67 11.89 -29.75
N GLU A 500 25.40 11.14 -30.83
CA GLU A 500 24.21 11.37 -31.66
C GLU A 500 22.90 11.04 -30.93
N GLN A 501 22.91 10.00 -30.09
CA GLN A 501 21.76 9.64 -29.27
C GLN A 501 21.57 10.67 -28.15
N ALA A 502 22.66 11.08 -27.50
CA ALA A 502 22.65 12.14 -26.50
C ALA A 502 22.06 13.45 -27.04
N ILE A 503 22.46 13.88 -28.26
CA ILE A 503 21.90 15.08 -28.91
C ILE A 503 20.37 14.96 -29.08
N ARG A 504 19.87 13.81 -29.54
CA ARG A 504 18.43 13.60 -29.73
C ARG A 504 17.67 13.68 -28.42
N VAL A 505 18.16 13.02 -27.38
CA VAL A 505 17.55 13.01 -26.05
C VAL A 505 17.56 14.41 -25.45
N LEU A 506 18.71 15.08 -25.42
CA LEU A 506 18.86 16.41 -24.82
C LEU A 506 18.00 17.47 -25.52
N LYS A 507 17.91 17.47 -26.86
CA LYS A 507 17.05 18.40 -27.62
C LYS A 507 15.55 18.22 -27.38
N SER A 508 15.13 17.03 -26.95
CA SER A 508 13.72 16.67 -26.83
C SER A 508 13.10 17.08 -25.49
N VAL A 509 13.90 17.59 -24.55
CA VAL A 509 13.45 18.14 -23.27
C VAL A 509 12.81 19.51 -23.52
N SER A 510 11.63 19.78 -22.96
CA SER A 510 10.98 21.10 -23.05
C SER A 510 11.34 21.96 -21.84
N TYR A 511 11.78 23.20 -22.07
CA TYR A 511 12.43 24.06 -21.08
C TYR A 511 11.54 25.20 -20.61
N ASN A 512 10.64 24.96 -19.66
CA ASN A 512 9.88 26.06 -19.06
C ASN A 512 10.16 26.27 -17.56
N ASP A 513 10.68 25.25 -16.83
CA ASP A 513 10.58 25.27 -15.36
C ASP A 513 11.92 25.16 -14.58
N TRP A 514 13.09 25.00 -15.23
CA TRP A 514 14.38 24.85 -14.53
C TRP A 514 15.55 25.54 -15.26
N ASN A 515 15.90 26.74 -14.80
CA ASN A 515 17.07 27.46 -15.31
C ASN A 515 18.39 26.68 -15.10
N SER A 516 18.49 25.87 -14.04
CA SER A 516 19.68 25.06 -13.73
C SER A 516 19.84 23.85 -14.67
N LEU A 517 18.74 23.25 -15.15
CA LEU A 517 18.80 22.15 -16.13
C LEU A 517 19.20 22.63 -17.51
N ASP A 518 18.78 23.83 -17.93
CA ASP A 518 19.12 24.38 -19.23
C ASP A 518 20.64 24.43 -19.43
N LEU A 519 21.38 24.97 -18.45
CA LEU A 519 22.82 25.08 -18.53
C LEU A 519 23.53 23.71 -18.63
N VAL A 520 23.04 22.70 -17.89
CA VAL A 520 23.55 21.32 -18.00
C VAL A 520 23.35 20.78 -19.42
N ILE A 521 22.17 20.99 -19.98
CA ILE A 521 21.83 20.52 -21.31
C ILE A 521 22.69 21.23 -22.36
N GLN A 522 22.79 22.56 -22.32
CA GLN A 522 23.62 23.32 -23.26
C GLN A 522 25.08 22.88 -23.17
N THR A 523 25.60 22.67 -21.97
CA THR A 523 26.99 22.21 -21.74
C THR A 523 27.25 20.85 -22.39
N ASN A 524 26.32 19.90 -22.22
CA ASN A 524 26.45 18.56 -22.80
C ASN A 524 26.19 18.54 -24.31
N LEU A 525 25.24 19.33 -24.81
CA LEU A 525 24.99 19.50 -26.25
C LEU A 525 26.22 20.08 -26.95
N PHE A 526 26.85 21.10 -26.37
CA PHE A 526 28.07 21.67 -26.89
C PHE A 526 29.16 20.61 -27.05
N GLN A 527 29.42 19.81 -26.00
CA GLN A 527 30.38 18.72 -26.07
C GLN A 527 30.02 17.71 -27.17
N CYS A 528 28.75 17.28 -27.25
CA CYS A 528 28.31 16.34 -28.28
C CYS A 528 28.48 16.89 -29.70
N TYR A 529 28.20 18.18 -29.93
CA TYR A 529 28.37 18.82 -31.23
C TYR A 529 29.82 18.92 -31.66
N ILE A 530 30.73 19.23 -30.73
CA ILE A 530 32.17 19.20 -30.99
C ILE A 530 32.59 17.79 -31.43
N GLN A 531 32.18 16.75 -30.69
CA GLN A 531 32.54 15.37 -30.99
C GLN A 531 31.92 14.84 -32.29
N THR A 532 30.76 15.35 -32.69
CA THR A 532 30.08 15.01 -33.96
C THR A 532 30.40 15.95 -35.12
N SER A 533 31.33 16.90 -34.93
CA SER A 533 31.74 17.89 -35.94
C SER A 533 30.60 18.81 -36.45
N LYS A 534 29.58 19.05 -35.62
CA LYS A 534 28.47 19.99 -35.89
C LYS A 534 28.84 21.39 -35.41
N LEU A 535 29.78 22.01 -36.11
CA LEU A 535 30.50 23.20 -35.62
C LEU A 535 29.60 24.45 -35.47
N GLN A 536 28.59 24.62 -36.34
CA GLN A 536 27.70 25.76 -36.27
C GLN A 536 26.82 25.67 -35.02
N GLU A 537 26.23 24.50 -34.77
CA GLU A 537 25.42 24.25 -33.59
C GLU A 537 26.26 24.34 -32.30
N ALA A 538 27.52 23.89 -32.33
CA ALA A 538 28.44 24.08 -31.22
C ALA A 538 28.69 25.56 -30.93
N TYR A 539 28.92 26.38 -31.96
CA TYR A 539 29.09 27.82 -31.81
C TYR A 539 27.84 28.48 -31.19
N ASP A 540 26.66 28.17 -31.74
CA ASP A 540 25.39 28.73 -31.28
C ASP A 540 25.13 28.37 -29.81
N THR A 541 25.34 27.11 -29.43
CA THR A 541 25.20 26.66 -28.04
C THR A 541 26.22 27.33 -27.12
N ALA A 542 27.47 27.52 -27.53
CA ALA A 542 28.45 28.23 -26.73
C ALA A 542 28.06 29.71 -26.49
N MET A 543 27.45 30.36 -27.48
CA MET A 543 26.90 31.71 -27.31
C MET A 543 25.72 31.76 -26.32
N ILE A 544 24.97 30.66 -26.17
CA ILE A 544 23.95 30.54 -25.11
C ILE A 544 24.62 30.40 -23.73
N ILE A 545 25.60 29.49 -23.60
CA ILE A 545 26.34 29.25 -22.35
C ILE A 545 27.03 30.53 -21.85
N THR A 546 27.67 31.30 -22.74
CA THR A 546 28.36 32.55 -22.37
C THR A 546 27.42 33.62 -21.81
N LYS A 547 26.15 33.66 -22.21
CA LYS A 547 25.14 34.54 -21.60
C LYS A 547 24.84 34.17 -20.14
N GLN A 548 25.10 32.93 -19.76
CA GLN A 548 24.94 32.39 -18.40
C GLN A 548 26.30 32.14 -17.71
N SER A 549 27.35 32.87 -18.11
CA SER A 549 28.74 32.64 -17.64
C SER A 549 28.93 32.68 -16.12
N HIS A 550 28.07 33.40 -15.39
CA HIS A 550 28.09 33.47 -13.92
C HIS A 550 27.72 32.14 -13.22
N CYS A 551 27.09 31.20 -13.94
CA CYS A 551 26.71 29.88 -13.44
C CYS A 551 27.69 28.78 -13.84
N VAL A 552 28.77 29.11 -14.55
CA VAL A 552 29.72 28.16 -15.13
C VAL A 552 31.10 28.35 -14.52
N SER A 553 31.80 27.26 -14.24
CA SER A 553 33.16 27.36 -13.69
C SER A 553 34.10 28.07 -14.68
N SER A 554 34.98 28.91 -14.14
CA SER A 554 35.97 29.66 -14.96
C SER A 554 36.87 28.74 -15.78
N ALA A 555 37.17 27.54 -15.26
CA ALA A 555 37.92 26.50 -15.95
C ALA A 555 37.17 25.98 -17.20
N PHE A 556 35.87 25.74 -17.09
CA PHE A 556 35.07 25.32 -18.24
C PHE A 556 34.98 26.43 -19.29
N LEU A 557 34.77 27.68 -18.88
CA LEU A 557 34.73 28.82 -19.80
C LEU A 557 36.06 28.99 -20.56
N ALA A 558 37.20 28.81 -19.88
CA ALA A 558 38.51 28.85 -20.53
C ALA A 558 38.68 27.73 -21.57
N LYS A 559 38.24 26.51 -21.23
CA LYS A 559 38.25 25.36 -22.15
C LYS A 559 37.34 25.60 -23.37
N MET A 560 36.16 26.17 -23.14
CA MET A 560 35.20 26.54 -24.17
C MET A 560 35.76 27.61 -25.11
N SER A 561 36.41 28.65 -24.57
CA SER A 561 37.06 29.69 -25.37
C SER A 561 38.11 29.10 -26.31
N LYS A 562 38.95 28.18 -25.80
CA LYS A 562 39.97 27.51 -26.61
C LYS A 562 39.35 26.71 -27.77
N TRP A 563 38.28 25.97 -27.50
CA TRP A 563 37.57 25.24 -28.56
C TRP A 563 36.93 26.17 -29.59
N LEU A 564 36.37 27.32 -29.18
CA LEU A 564 35.83 28.30 -30.12
C LEU A 564 36.92 28.94 -31.00
N GLU A 565 38.11 29.19 -30.47
CA GLU A 565 39.27 29.65 -31.27
C GLU A 565 39.65 28.61 -32.33
N GLU A 566 39.69 27.33 -31.95
CA GLU A 566 39.96 26.22 -32.88
C GLU A 566 38.87 26.10 -33.96
N ILE A 567 37.59 26.23 -33.60
CA ILE A 567 36.47 26.23 -34.54
C ILE A 567 36.56 27.44 -35.50
N SER A 568 36.87 28.62 -34.98
CA SER A 568 37.02 29.84 -35.78
C SER A 568 38.13 29.67 -36.81
N TYR A 569 39.28 29.12 -36.40
CA TYR A 569 40.40 28.82 -37.29
C TYR A 569 40.03 27.80 -38.38
N ILE A 570 39.26 26.75 -38.05
CA ILE A 570 38.77 25.78 -39.03
C ILE A 570 37.80 26.45 -40.00
N SER A 571 36.86 27.27 -39.49
CA SER A 571 35.85 27.95 -40.30
C SER A 571 36.47 28.97 -41.29
N GLU A 572 37.51 29.70 -40.88
CA GLU A 572 38.25 30.63 -41.73
C GLU A 572 39.00 29.89 -42.85
N ASN A 573 39.61 28.75 -42.54
CA ASN A 573 40.30 27.92 -43.52
C ASN A 573 39.33 27.22 -44.49
N PHE A 574 38.13 26.84 -44.04
CA PHE A 574 37.07 26.31 -44.92
C PHE A 574 36.43 27.41 -45.78
N SER A 575 36.22 28.61 -45.26
CA SER A 575 35.72 29.76 -46.02
C SER A 575 36.71 30.22 -47.10
N TYR A 576 38.02 30.09 -46.84
CA TYR A 576 39.07 30.33 -47.83
C TYR A 576 39.08 29.30 -48.97
N ASN A 577 38.67 28.05 -48.72
CA ASN A 577 38.56 27.00 -49.75
C ASN A 577 37.18 26.95 -50.44
N SER A 578 36.10 27.33 -49.76
CA SER A 578 34.73 27.42 -50.29
C SER A 578 34.54 28.59 -51.27
N LYS A 579 35.28 29.69 -51.09
CA LYS A 579 35.33 30.81 -52.07
C LYS A 579 35.87 30.43 -53.45
N LYS A 580 36.32 29.18 -53.66
CA LYS A 580 36.64 28.63 -54.98
C LYS A 580 35.50 27.88 -55.67
N ASN A 581 34.40 27.55 -55.00
CA ASN A 581 33.28 26.81 -55.58
C ASN A 581 31.95 27.16 -54.90
N SER A 582 31.27 28.21 -55.37
CA SER A 582 29.82 28.23 -55.68
C SER A 582 29.25 29.66 -55.60
N ASN A 583 28.87 30.20 -56.77
CA ASN A 583 27.89 31.27 -56.92
C ASN A 583 26.51 30.61 -57.08
N VAL A 584 25.67 30.60 -56.04
CA VAL A 584 24.22 30.40 -56.22
C VAL A 584 23.46 31.27 -55.21
N MET A 585 22.57 32.10 -55.73
CA MET A 585 21.66 33.00 -55.03
C MET A 585 20.59 32.26 -54.20
N LEU A 586 20.24 32.81 -53.04
CA LEU A 586 18.95 32.58 -52.39
C LEU A 586 18.25 33.91 -52.08
N SER A 587 16.98 33.99 -52.46
CA SER A 587 16.01 35.06 -52.21
C SER A 587 15.33 34.92 -50.84
N PRO A 588 14.83 36.00 -50.21
CA PRO A 588 14.22 35.91 -48.89
C PRO A 588 12.74 35.49 -48.94
N VAL A 589 12.37 34.65 -47.96
CA VAL A 589 11.03 34.13 -47.67
C VAL A 589 10.22 35.18 -46.88
N LYS A 590 8.94 35.32 -47.25
CA LYS A 590 7.92 36.13 -46.57
C LYS A 590 7.46 35.47 -45.28
N THR A 591 7.33 36.26 -44.22
CA THR A 591 6.57 35.92 -43.00
C THR A 591 5.07 35.98 -43.27
N LEU A 592 4.33 34.99 -42.75
CA LEU A 592 2.87 34.88 -42.72
C LEU A 592 2.45 34.57 -41.28
N ASN A 593 1.33 35.19 -40.91
CA ASN A 593 0.33 34.81 -39.89
C ASN A 593 0.64 35.04 -38.40
N GLU A 594 -0.05 36.05 -37.85
CA GLU A 594 -0.63 36.01 -36.50
C GLU A 594 -2.15 35.80 -36.65
N GLU A 595 -2.67 34.71 -36.08
CA GLU A 595 -4.09 34.52 -35.76
C GLU A 595 -4.20 33.69 -34.47
N ASN A 596 -5.28 33.96 -33.73
CA ASN A 596 -5.80 33.31 -32.50
C ASN A 596 -5.32 33.96 -31.17
N ALA A 597 -6.13 34.11 -30.13
CA ALA A 597 -7.39 33.45 -29.80
C ALA A 597 -8.28 34.35 -28.91
N GLY A 598 -9.59 34.26 -29.11
CA GLY A 598 -10.58 34.65 -28.11
C GLY A 598 -10.95 33.45 -27.25
N THR A 599 -11.06 33.67 -25.93
CA THR A 599 -11.57 32.71 -24.96
C THR A 599 -12.84 33.28 -24.34
N GLU A 600 -13.99 32.70 -24.69
CA GLU A 600 -15.24 32.81 -23.91
C GLU A 600 -15.28 31.65 -22.91
N SER A 601 -15.58 31.94 -21.65
CA SER A 601 -15.94 30.93 -20.65
C SER A 601 -17.45 30.96 -20.40
N GLU A 602 -18.10 29.80 -20.61
CA GLU A 602 -19.49 29.57 -20.25
C GLU A 602 -19.64 29.40 -18.74
N THR A 603 -20.53 30.17 -18.14
CA THR A 603 -21.04 29.93 -16.78
C THR A 603 -22.48 29.44 -16.83
N VAL A 604 -22.69 28.20 -16.37
CA VAL A 604 -24.02 27.61 -16.19
C VAL A 604 -24.69 28.21 -14.96
N ARG A 605 -25.74 29.01 -15.16
CA ARG A 605 -26.63 29.52 -14.10
C ARG A 605 -27.81 28.57 -13.87
N LEU A 606 -27.99 28.09 -12.64
CA LEU A 606 -29.26 27.48 -12.20
C LEU A 606 -30.18 28.54 -11.57
N ARG A 607 -31.43 28.53 -12.00
CA ARG A 607 -32.52 29.41 -11.57
C ARG A 607 -33.21 28.84 -10.32
N THR A 608 -33.06 29.52 -9.18
CA THR A 608 -34.12 29.83 -8.21
C THR A 608 -33.55 30.84 -7.21
N GLY A 609 -34.23 31.97 -7.05
CA GLY A 609 -33.74 33.13 -6.31
C GLY A 609 -33.53 32.89 -4.81
N VAL A 610 -32.59 33.67 -4.27
CA VAL A 610 -32.00 33.69 -2.93
C VAL A 610 -30.87 32.67 -2.74
N ASN A 611 -29.65 33.08 -3.14
CA ASN A 611 -28.40 32.45 -2.67
C ASN A 611 -28.32 32.68 -1.16
N ILE A 612 -28.75 31.70 -0.37
CA ILE A 612 -28.37 31.65 1.04
C ILE A 612 -26.99 30.99 1.03
N GLU A 613 -25.94 31.79 1.25
CA GLU A 613 -24.63 31.23 1.60
C GLU A 613 -24.82 30.45 2.91
N PRO A 614 -24.68 29.11 2.91
CA PRO A 614 -25.06 28.29 4.06
C PRO A 614 -24.06 28.40 5.22
N LEU A 615 -22.91 29.03 4.98
CA LEU A 615 -21.87 29.30 5.95
C LEU A 615 -21.67 30.81 6.06
N ASP A 616 -21.66 31.31 7.29
CA ASP A 616 -21.23 32.67 7.63
C ASP A 616 -19.87 32.56 8.32
N VAL A 617 -18.83 33.14 7.73
CA VAL A 617 -17.44 32.97 8.15
C VAL A 617 -16.87 34.31 8.58
N HIS A 618 -16.41 34.38 9.82
CA HIS A 618 -15.69 35.52 10.38
C HIS A 618 -14.24 35.11 10.63
N SER A 619 -13.30 35.92 10.18
CA SER A 619 -11.86 35.64 10.33
C SER A 619 -11.17 36.79 11.05
N LYS A 620 -10.10 36.49 11.79
CA LYS A 620 -9.19 37.49 12.37
C LYS A 620 -7.77 36.98 12.31
N ILE A 621 -6.82 37.88 12.09
CA ILE A 621 -5.40 37.57 12.14
C ILE A 621 -4.81 38.27 13.36
N TYR A 622 -4.34 37.50 14.32
CA TYR A 622 -3.61 38.01 15.48
C TYR A 622 -2.12 37.94 15.18
N ARG A 623 -1.43 39.07 15.35
CA ARG A 623 0.02 39.16 15.11
C ARG A 623 0.72 39.56 16.40
N GLN A 624 1.67 38.73 16.81
CA GLN A 624 2.58 39.05 17.91
C GLN A 624 3.98 38.53 17.55
N ASP A 625 4.93 39.45 17.50
CA ASP A 625 6.30 39.19 17.06
C ASP A 625 6.32 38.48 15.68
N ASP A 626 6.97 37.32 15.59
CA ASP A 626 7.07 36.50 14.38
C ASP A 626 5.94 35.45 14.26
N ILE A 627 5.00 35.44 15.21
CA ILE A 627 3.91 34.47 15.27
C ILE A 627 2.62 35.11 14.76
N ASN A 628 1.99 34.47 13.78
CA ASN A 628 0.65 34.85 13.31
C ASN A 628 -0.33 33.72 13.65
N VAL A 629 -1.45 34.08 14.28
CA VAL A 629 -2.56 33.16 14.54
C VAL A 629 -3.76 33.59 13.71
N ILE A 630 -4.21 32.71 12.82
CA ILE A 630 -5.44 32.90 12.05
C ILE A 630 -6.58 32.26 12.83
N SER A 631 -7.52 33.07 13.31
CA SER A 631 -8.73 32.61 13.99
C SER A 631 -9.92 32.71 13.04
N ILE A 632 -10.71 31.64 12.93
CA ILE A 632 -11.84 31.54 12.03
C ILE A 632 -13.04 31.00 12.80
N CYS A 633 -14.18 31.70 12.71
CA CYS A 633 -15.46 31.26 13.23
C CYS A 633 -16.40 30.98 12.07
N VAL A 634 -16.82 29.72 11.94
CA VAL A 634 -17.76 29.28 10.90
C VAL A 634 -19.11 29.00 11.53
N THR A 635 -20.15 29.70 11.06
CA THR A 635 -21.53 29.50 11.51
C THR A 635 -22.35 28.88 10.39
N ASN A 636 -23.02 27.75 10.68
CA ASN A 636 -23.95 27.15 9.73
C ASN A 636 -25.30 27.89 9.76
N GLN A 637 -25.59 28.69 8.73
CA GLN A 637 -26.85 29.40 8.54
C GLN A 637 -27.92 28.55 7.83
N ALA A 638 -27.56 27.38 7.29
CA ALA A 638 -28.51 26.48 6.67
C ALA A 638 -29.41 25.77 7.70
N HIS A 639 -30.68 25.53 7.33
CA HIS A 639 -31.63 24.73 8.11
C HIS A 639 -31.34 23.21 8.09
N THR A 640 -30.16 22.81 7.60
CA THR A 640 -29.67 21.42 7.52
C THR A 640 -28.31 21.28 8.17
N SER A 641 -27.96 20.08 8.64
CA SER A 641 -26.60 19.81 9.13
C SER A 641 -25.62 19.76 7.96
N LEU A 642 -24.46 20.38 8.14
CA LEU A 642 -23.36 20.36 7.17
C LEU A 642 -22.20 19.57 7.76
N ARG A 643 -21.48 18.83 6.92
CA ARG A 643 -20.20 18.22 7.28
C ARG A 643 -19.10 18.93 6.51
N LEU A 644 -18.21 19.60 7.23
CA LEU A 644 -17.01 20.23 6.67
C LEU A 644 -15.95 19.15 6.45
N HIS A 645 -15.33 19.18 5.29
CA HIS A 645 -14.33 18.24 4.82
C HIS A 645 -13.13 19.00 4.26
N ASN A 646 -11.91 18.49 4.47
CA ASN A 646 -10.71 18.85 3.70
C ASN A 646 -10.58 20.35 3.38
N TRP A 647 -10.72 21.21 4.39
CA TRP A 647 -10.50 22.64 4.17
C TRP A 647 -9.01 22.93 4.02
N LYS A 648 -8.69 24.01 3.31
CA LYS A 648 -7.31 24.46 3.10
C LYS A 648 -7.23 25.98 3.22
N ILE A 649 -6.13 26.47 3.79
CA ILE A 649 -5.80 27.89 3.78
C ILE A 649 -4.72 28.09 2.72
N ILE A 650 -5.02 28.91 1.72
CA ILE A 650 -4.15 29.31 0.63
C ILE A 650 -3.50 30.65 0.99
N GLY A 651 -2.25 30.86 0.59
CA GLY A 651 -1.55 32.13 0.84
C GLY A 651 -0.89 32.22 2.21
N CYS A 652 -0.71 31.11 2.93
CA CYS A 652 0.15 31.06 4.12
C CYS A 652 0.66 29.64 4.39
N ASP A 653 1.78 29.53 5.10
CA ASP A 653 2.34 28.26 5.56
C ASP A 653 1.78 27.93 6.95
N ILE A 654 0.93 26.91 7.05
CA ILE A 654 0.35 26.46 8.32
C ILE A 654 1.36 25.58 9.07
N GLN A 655 1.76 26.02 10.26
CA GLN A 655 2.71 25.31 11.12
C GLN A 655 2.02 24.30 12.04
N ILE A 656 0.83 24.64 12.53
CA ILE A 656 0.01 23.78 13.40
C ILE A 656 -1.45 23.90 12.95
N ASP A 657 -2.03 22.77 12.52
CA ASP A 657 -3.46 22.63 12.29
C ASP A 657 -4.07 21.78 13.41
N SER A 658 -4.78 22.44 14.32
CA SER A 658 -5.39 21.80 15.49
C SER A 658 -6.66 21.01 15.15
N ASN A 659 -7.17 21.07 13.90
CA ASN A 659 -8.52 20.58 13.58
C ASN A 659 -8.56 19.62 12.37
N GLN A 660 -7.64 18.67 12.19
CA GLN A 660 -7.63 17.76 11.02
C GLN A 660 -8.84 16.78 10.89
N GLU A 661 -9.85 16.84 11.75
CA GLU A 661 -11.00 15.95 11.71
C GLU A 661 -12.24 16.58 11.05
N ASP A 662 -12.99 15.77 10.29
CA ASP A 662 -14.30 16.15 9.73
C ASP A 662 -15.22 16.73 10.83
N CYS A 663 -15.68 17.96 10.66
CA CYS A 663 -16.57 18.62 11.61
C CYS A 663 -18.03 18.62 11.12
N ILE A 664 -18.99 18.27 12.00
CA ILE A 664 -20.43 18.35 11.70
C ILE A 664 -21.02 19.61 12.36
N LEU A 665 -21.42 20.58 11.54
CA LEU A 665 -22.08 21.81 11.95
C LEU A 665 -23.61 21.67 11.88
N ARG A 666 -24.30 21.84 13.00
CA ARG A 666 -25.77 21.98 13.04
C ARG A 666 -26.20 23.42 12.76
N THR A 667 -27.46 23.62 12.34
CA THR A 667 -28.04 24.96 12.14
C THR A 667 -27.81 25.85 13.36
N GLY A 668 -27.23 27.03 13.15
CA GLY A 668 -26.88 28.00 14.19
C GLY A 668 -25.67 27.64 15.05
N GLN A 669 -25.02 26.49 14.81
CA GLN A 669 -23.80 26.13 15.52
C GLN A 669 -22.61 26.88 14.93
N GLN A 670 -21.75 27.34 15.84
CA GLN A 670 -20.48 27.98 15.51
C GLN A 670 -19.34 27.00 15.78
N GLN A 671 -18.40 26.90 14.85
CA GLN A 671 -17.13 26.22 15.04
C GLN A 671 -16.01 27.25 14.99
N TYR A 672 -15.21 27.27 16.05
CA TYR A 672 -14.01 28.09 16.14
C TYR A 672 -12.81 27.24 15.76
N MET A 673 -11.96 27.79 14.90
CA MET A 673 -10.73 27.17 14.43
C MET A 673 -9.60 28.20 14.59
N ALA A 674 -8.43 27.73 14.97
CA ALA A 674 -7.24 28.55 15.11
C ALA A 674 -6.05 27.84 14.46
N PHE A 675 -5.28 28.59 13.68
CA PHE A 675 -4.15 28.08 12.91
C PHE A 675 -2.93 28.93 13.17
N LEU A 676 -1.79 28.29 13.44
CA LEU A 676 -0.50 28.95 13.51
C LEU A 676 0.06 29.07 12.09
N ALA A 677 0.35 30.29 11.62
CA ALA A 677 0.73 30.55 10.24
C ALA A 677 1.98 31.43 10.09
N SER A 678 2.79 31.12 9.09
CA SER A 678 3.90 31.95 8.60
C SER A 678 3.70 32.35 7.15
N ASN A 679 4.45 33.36 6.67
CA ASN A 679 4.44 33.80 5.27
C ASN A 679 3.05 34.15 4.72
N ILE A 680 2.26 34.89 5.49
CA ILE A 680 0.89 35.28 5.10
C ILE A 680 0.93 36.29 3.95
N ILE A 681 0.41 35.88 2.78
CA ILE A 681 0.26 36.67 1.56
C ILE A 681 -1.18 36.47 1.04
N ASN A 682 -2.06 37.44 1.31
CA ASN A 682 -3.48 37.41 0.92
C ASN A 682 -4.17 36.07 1.25
N PRO A 683 -4.30 35.74 2.54
CA PRO A 683 -4.78 34.43 2.96
C PRO A 683 -6.25 34.22 2.55
N GLU A 684 -6.54 33.06 1.96
CA GLU A 684 -7.89 32.64 1.60
C GLU A 684 -8.16 31.26 2.21
N ILE A 685 -9.33 31.06 2.82
CA ILE A 685 -9.75 29.73 3.29
C ILE A 685 -10.80 29.15 2.36
N VAL A 686 -10.57 27.92 1.91
CA VAL A 686 -11.49 27.16 1.09
C VAL A 686 -12.07 26.03 1.92
N PHE A 687 -13.37 26.08 2.16
CA PHE A 687 -14.15 25.03 2.82
C PHE A 687 -14.83 24.14 1.79
N LYS A 688 -14.61 22.83 1.86
CA LYS A 688 -15.46 21.85 1.18
C LYS A 688 -16.46 21.28 2.16
N TYR A 689 -17.72 21.15 1.77
CA TYR A 689 -18.74 20.63 2.67
C TYR A 689 -19.83 19.85 1.95
N SER A 690 -20.48 18.96 2.70
CA SER A 690 -21.61 18.16 2.25
C SER A 690 -22.83 18.36 3.13
N CYS A 691 -24.04 18.30 2.55
CA CYS A 691 -25.28 18.34 3.31
C CYS A 691 -25.58 16.96 3.89
N VAL A 692 -25.75 16.87 5.22
CA VAL A 692 -26.11 15.64 5.91
C VAL A 692 -27.63 15.59 6.09
N PRO A 693 -28.36 14.65 5.44
CA PRO A 693 -29.80 14.54 5.62
C PRO A 693 -30.15 14.14 7.07
N ARG A 694 -31.12 14.82 7.68
CA ARG A 694 -31.63 14.48 9.01
C ARG A 694 -32.26 13.08 8.95
N ARG A 695 -31.71 12.11 9.69
CA ARG A 695 -32.11 10.68 9.78
C ARG A 695 -33.54 10.39 10.30
N LYS A 696 -34.51 11.30 10.20
CA LYS A 696 -35.88 11.05 10.72
C LYS A 696 -36.78 10.24 9.79
N ASP A 697 -36.44 10.06 8.51
CA ASP A 697 -37.24 9.23 7.61
C ASP A 697 -36.62 7.85 7.39
N LYS A 698 -36.95 6.90 8.28
CA LYS A 698 -36.52 5.48 8.23
C LYS A 698 -37.03 4.68 7.01
N LYS A 699 -37.57 5.33 5.97
CA LYS A 699 -38.18 4.65 4.80
C LYS A 699 -37.69 5.12 3.43
N ALA A 700 -36.75 6.06 3.34
CA ALA A 700 -36.17 6.45 2.05
C ALA A 700 -34.98 5.56 1.71
N ASN A 701 -35.16 4.68 0.72
CA ASN A 701 -34.13 3.79 0.18
C ASN A 701 -32.92 4.57 -0.38
N HIS A 702 -31.75 3.97 -0.20
CA HIS A 702 -30.43 4.42 -0.63
C HIS A 702 -30.35 4.82 -2.11
N LYS A 703 -30.09 6.12 -2.35
CA LYS A 703 -29.27 6.72 -3.44
C LYS A 703 -29.40 8.26 -3.42
N ALA A 704 -29.30 8.89 -2.24
CA ALA A 704 -29.15 10.33 -2.21
C ALA A 704 -27.71 10.65 -2.66
N LYS A 705 -27.55 11.22 -3.87
CA LYS A 705 -26.27 11.80 -4.30
C LYS A 705 -25.86 12.82 -3.24
N ILE A 706 -24.73 12.59 -2.57
CA ILE A 706 -24.12 13.57 -1.69
C ILE A 706 -23.54 14.64 -2.62
N SER A 707 -24.22 15.78 -2.72
CA SER A 707 -23.67 16.94 -3.40
C SER A 707 -22.58 17.53 -2.53
N MET A 708 -21.39 17.66 -3.10
CA MET A 708 -20.26 18.39 -2.50
C MET A 708 -20.34 19.85 -2.93
N PHE A 709 -20.12 20.75 -1.99
CA PHE A 709 -20.11 22.18 -2.20
C PHE A 709 -18.75 22.75 -1.76
N GLU A 710 -18.33 23.84 -2.39
CA GLU A 710 -17.11 24.56 -2.07
C GLU A 710 -17.46 26.01 -1.74
N PHE A 711 -16.86 26.56 -0.68
CA PHE A 711 -17.05 27.93 -0.23
C PHE A 711 -15.67 28.54 0.06
N THR A 712 -15.39 29.69 -0.53
CA THR A 712 -14.10 30.39 -0.38
C THR A 712 -14.34 31.69 0.36
N HIS A 713 -13.61 31.88 1.45
CA HIS A 713 -13.61 33.11 2.24
C HIS A 713 -12.24 33.78 2.16
N VAL A 714 -12.22 35.01 1.68
CA VAL A 714 -11.01 35.83 1.60
C VAL A 714 -10.82 36.51 2.95
N ILE A 715 -9.70 36.26 3.61
CA ILE A 715 -9.41 36.83 4.92
C ILE A 715 -8.85 38.24 4.68
N SER A 716 -9.59 39.25 5.15
CA SER A 716 -9.22 40.64 4.91
C SER A 716 -7.99 41.05 5.73
N ASN A 717 -7.02 41.69 5.07
CA ASN A 717 -5.82 42.22 5.75
C ASN A 717 -6.14 43.39 6.70
N GLU A 718 -7.36 43.93 6.65
CA GLU A 718 -7.82 45.02 7.53
C GLU A 718 -8.14 44.53 8.96
N GLU A 719 -8.19 43.23 9.18
CA GLU A 719 -8.48 42.58 10.48
C GLU A 719 -7.23 42.10 11.22
N ILE A 720 -6.06 42.70 10.94
CA ILE A 720 -4.82 42.41 11.69
C ILE A 720 -4.89 43.12 13.04
N ILE A 721 -5.06 42.34 14.11
CA ILE A 721 -5.12 42.84 15.48
C ILE A 721 -3.74 42.61 16.13
N PRO A 722 -3.04 43.68 16.55
CA PRO A 722 -1.83 43.52 17.34
C PRO A 722 -2.21 43.06 18.76
N CYS A 723 -1.75 41.88 19.16
CA CYS A 723 -1.95 41.37 20.54
C CYS A 723 -1.00 42.09 21.49
N LYS A 724 -1.52 42.50 22.66
CA LYS A 724 -0.73 43.25 23.65
C LYS A 724 -0.18 42.37 24.78
N ASN A 725 -0.76 41.20 25.02
CA ASN A 725 -0.38 40.28 26.09
C ASN A 725 -0.44 38.80 25.63
N ASN A 726 0.47 37.96 26.13
CA ASN A 726 0.56 36.52 25.82
C ASN A 726 -0.71 35.72 26.18
N ASP A 727 -1.53 36.21 27.12
CA ASP A 727 -2.77 35.55 27.55
C ASP A 727 -3.90 35.63 26.51
N GLU A 728 -3.78 36.50 25.49
CA GLU A 728 -4.77 36.58 24.39
C GLU A 728 -4.47 35.60 23.25
N ILE A 729 -3.25 35.05 23.20
CA ILE A 729 -2.80 34.11 22.17
C ILE A 729 -2.93 32.65 22.60
N ASN A 730 -2.68 32.35 23.88
CA ASN A 730 -2.89 31.03 24.47
C ASN A 730 -4.38 30.73 24.66
#